data_AF-A0A3E5A6E6-F1
#
_entry.id   AF-A0A3E5A6E6-F1
#
_cell.length_a   1.000
_cell.length_b   1.000
_cell.length_c   1.000
_cell.angle_alpha   90.00
_cell.angle_beta   90.00
_cell.angle_gamma   90.00
#
_symmetry.space_group_name_H-M   'P 1'
#
loop_
_entity.id
_entity.type
_entity.pdbx_description
1 polymer ?
#
loop_
_entity_poly.entity_id
_entity_poly.type
_entity_poly.pdbx_seq_one_letter_code
_entity_poly.pdbx_strand_id
1 'polypeptide(L)'
;MKKRWYKKSGLKGLMVCLTIVALVVGCVCGGASILLMSKGIRPLDSRKYVDSERFTENMYETSHTILEALGETEILNESSKEDLVDLTELKEGKSLSNKNTSGLAYKAGDLTEWSKGSWDRSVNVLICRRPDSSDYYMYYNDFADKIISGELKFVWGSDEEKLSQEYTKDILSMLSGEEYAYYDDGYNYSGIRMDDVEYVEDADGNVVYTNIWNYEPSGNNDAALKEEYKPDGADSILDIVNNNKEWNGNLQKAYQYLYAALVKYNNAVDSKDVLDAYAQGNTNYKYLYVDTKTKKVYSNIKSVTFSNYKKIMTDIVDSNEAFMVIEPKQQDCMVGMENTLDQTLAYWQQMIENSGPAGENYIYCISADSAFPVLDYVAQEKTYYDKFEPWIMPLLILTGVGFILALIGLVILTIAAGKTNKDQEVHLNFFDRWYTEIAALLVFGIWIYGVAIMMQMMDSGDMRMAGYLVGMGILGIWSGAWFLMGWLSLVRRIKARSIWRDSVLRHVLLFIRKIFSKFADMIVFLSNNTVSRIKTIVAFGVFVFLLFMATGLFVGADIPFFLLVFVVTCWVALYYLLKKAWGREQILDGLKKITDGDLQYKIPTEKLFGEQKKIADYINHIGEGLDAAVENSLKNERMKTELITNVSHDIKTPLTSIINYIDLLKRENPEDPKIRGYLDVLENKAQRLKVLTEDVVEASKASTGNISLEMTELNFVELVNQVIGEFEEKFEERNLKMVVHFDEEEAIICADGRRLWRVLENVFGNVSKYAMENTRVYVDVKVDRPNVQLSLKNISAQPLNISADELTERFIRGDVSRNTEGSGLGLSIAKDLVQLQGGEFRLYLDGDLFKVTIEFKMK
;
A
#
# COMPACT_ATOMS: atom_id res chain seq x y z
N MET A 1 -35.95 27.55 -41.32
CA MET A 1 -34.54 27.79 -40.97
C MET A 1 -34.43 28.42 -39.57
N LYS A 2 -34.22 27.64 -38.50
CA LYS A 2 -33.75 28.20 -37.20
C LYS A 2 -32.26 27.91 -37.11
N LYS A 3 -31.41 28.89 -37.45
CA LYS A 3 -29.94 28.78 -37.32
C LYS A 3 -29.62 28.53 -35.84
N ARG A 4 -29.40 27.27 -35.47
CA ARG A 4 -29.00 26.86 -34.13
C ARG A 4 -27.55 27.32 -33.92
N TRP A 5 -27.39 28.56 -33.47
CA TRP A 5 -26.11 29.26 -33.29
C TRP A 5 -25.11 28.43 -32.45
N TYR A 6 -25.62 27.67 -31.48
CA TYR A 6 -24.88 26.74 -30.62
C TYR A 6 -24.28 25.52 -31.35
N LYS A 7 -24.42 25.38 -32.67
CA LYS A 7 -23.81 24.26 -33.41
C LYS A 7 -22.49 24.62 -34.12
N LYS A 8 -22.15 25.92 -34.25
CA LYS A 8 -20.87 26.37 -34.83
C LYS A 8 -19.78 26.47 -33.76
N SER A 9 -18.63 25.83 -33.99
CA SER A 9 -17.48 25.82 -33.06
C SER A 9 -16.95 27.23 -32.76
N GLY A 10 -16.76 28.08 -33.78
CA GLY A 10 -16.27 29.45 -33.61
C GLY A 10 -17.17 30.31 -32.73
N LEU A 11 -18.50 30.13 -32.81
CA LEU A 11 -19.44 30.89 -32.00
C LEU A 11 -19.48 30.42 -30.54
N LYS A 12 -19.18 29.15 -30.28
CA LYS A 12 -18.97 28.64 -28.91
C LYS A 12 -17.69 29.20 -28.30
N GLY A 13 -16.60 29.24 -29.09
CA GLY A 13 -15.34 29.85 -28.66
C GLY A 13 -15.53 31.31 -28.28
N LEU A 14 -16.24 32.08 -29.11
CA LEU A 14 -16.60 33.47 -28.80
C LEU A 14 -17.38 33.58 -27.48
N MET A 15 -18.38 32.72 -27.26
CA MET A 15 -19.16 32.73 -26.02
C MET A 15 -18.33 32.38 -24.78
N VAL A 16 -17.34 31.48 -24.91
CA VAL A 16 -16.38 31.21 -23.82
C VAL A 16 -15.58 32.47 -23.50
N CYS A 17 -15.02 33.13 -24.52
CA CYS A 17 -14.27 34.38 -24.33
C CYS A 17 -15.14 35.47 -23.70
N LEU A 18 -16.37 35.69 -24.17
CA LEU A 18 -17.29 36.68 -23.60
C LEU A 18 -17.64 36.37 -22.15
N THR A 19 -17.81 35.09 -21.80
CA THR A 19 -18.09 34.66 -20.43
C THR A 19 -16.90 34.94 -19.51
N ILE A 20 -15.68 34.65 -19.98
CA ILE A 20 -14.44 34.96 -19.23
C ILE A 20 -14.28 36.46 -19.08
N VAL A 21 -14.48 37.25 -20.14
CA VAL A 21 -14.40 38.72 -20.08
C VAL A 21 -15.42 39.28 -19.07
N ALA A 22 -16.66 38.81 -19.09
CA ALA A 22 -17.68 39.22 -18.13
C ALA A 22 -17.28 38.88 -16.68
N LEU A 23 -16.73 37.68 -16.45
CA LEU A 23 -16.20 37.27 -15.15
C LEU A 23 -15.04 38.16 -14.71
N VAL A 24 -14.08 38.44 -15.60
CA VAL A 24 -12.92 39.29 -15.34
C VAL A 24 -13.35 40.71 -14.99
N VAL A 25 -14.30 41.28 -15.73
CA VAL A 25 -14.86 42.60 -15.41
C VAL A 25 -15.49 42.58 -14.01
N GLY A 26 -16.25 41.53 -13.69
CA GLY A 26 -16.80 41.33 -12.34
C GLY A 26 -15.72 41.28 -11.25
N CYS A 27 -14.70 40.45 -11.43
CA CYS A 27 -13.61 40.28 -10.48
C CYS A 27 -12.74 41.54 -10.31
N VAL A 28 -12.38 42.22 -11.40
CA VAL A 28 -11.56 43.44 -11.36
C VAL A 28 -12.34 44.58 -10.72
N CYS A 29 -13.59 44.79 -11.11
CA CYS A 29 -14.41 45.86 -10.51
C CYS A 29 -14.69 45.56 -9.03
N GLY A 30 -14.98 44.30 -8.67
CA GLY A 30 -15.20 43.90 -7.28
C GLY A 30 -13.93 44.03 -6.43
N GLY A 31 -12.78 43.61 -6.97
CA GLY A 31 -11.48 43.79 -6.33
C GLY A 31 -11.11 45.26 -6.15
N ALA A 32 -11.39 46.10 -7.16
CA ALA A 32 -11.22 47.55 -7.05
C ALA A 32 -12.11 48.12 -5.95
N SER A 33 -13.39 47.73 -5.89
CA SER A 33 -14.31 48.16 -4.83
C SER A 33 -13.82 47.75 -3.44
N ILE A 34 -13.35 46.51 -3.26
CA ILE A 34 -12.81 46.03 -1.98
C ILE A 34 -11.58 46.85 -1.57
N LEU A 35 -10.66 47.13 -2.51
CA LEU A 35 -9.47 47.93 -2.23
C LEU A 35 -9.80 49.39 -1.86
N LEU A 36 -10.83 49.96 -2.49
CA LEU A 36 -11.32 51.30 -2.12
C LEU A 36 -11.94 51.29 -0.72
N MET A 37 -12.73 50.26 -0.40
CA MET A 37 -13.31 50.07 0.94
C MET A 37 -12.25 49.83 2.01
N SER A 38 -11.19 49.06 1.72
CA SER A 38 -10.08 48.85 2.65
C SER A 38 -9.27 50.13 2.92
N LYS A 39 -9.43 51.14 2.07
CA LYS A 39 -8.87 52.49 2.26
C LYS A 39 -9.89 53.49 2.82
N GLY A 40 -10.98 52.98 3.40
CA GLY A 40 -11.99 53.79 4.09
C GLY A 40 -13.09 54.37 3.23
N ILE A 41 -13.09 54.18 1.91
CA ILE A 41 -14.16 54.71 1.04
C ILE A 41 -15.35 53.76 1.07
N ARG A 42 -16.44 54.18 1.72
CA ARG A 42 -17.66 53.36 1.83
C ARG A 42 -18.66 53.66 0.71
N PRO A 43 -19.51 52.69 0.32
CA PRO A 43 -20.64 52.96 -0.57
C PRO A 43 -21.64 53.90 0.10
N LEU A 44 -22.15 54.91 -0.62
CA LEU A 44 -23.11 55.90 -0.12
C LEU A 44 -22.55 56.87 0.93
N ASP A 45 -21.23 56.97 1.06
CA ASP A 45 -20.60 57.94 1.95
C ASP A 45 -20.91 59.39 1.52
N SER A 46 -20.76 60.35 2.43
CA SER A 46 -20.99 61.77 2.11
C SER A 46 -20.04 62.25 1.02
N ARG A 47 -20.51 63.13 0.11
CA ARG A 47 -19.63 63.72 -0.91
C ARG A 47 -18.54 64.61 -0.34
N LYS A 48 -18.66 65.04 0.93
CA LYS A 48 -17.63 65.81 1.63
C LYS A 48 -16.80 64.87 2.51
N TYR A 49 -15.48 64.94 2.36
CA TYR A 49 -14.56 64.13 3.17
C TYR A 49 -14.73 64.34 4.68
N VAL A 50 -14.96 65.56 5.15
CA VAL A 50 -15.14 65.87 6.59
C VAL A 50 -16.39 65.23 7.22
N ASP A 51 -17.37 64.83 6.41
CA ASP A 51 -18.58 64.15 6.85
C ASP A 51 -18.51 62.62 6.59
N SER A 52 -17.35 62.15 6.13
CA SER A 52 -17.11 60.73 5.87
C SER A 52 -16.78 59.97 7.15
N GLU A 53 -17.11 58.68 7.18
CA GLU A 53 -16.76 57.82 8.31
C GLU A 53 -15.24 57.68 8.45
N ARG A 54 -14.51 57.65 7.32
CA ARG A 54 -13.05 57.58 7.32
C ARG A 54 -12.40 58.78 7.97
N PHE A 55 -12.93 59.99 7.76
CA PHE A 55 -12.40 61.17 8.43
C PHE A 55 -12.62 61.10 9.95
N THR A 56 -13.78 60.59 10.39
CA THR A 56 -14.06 60.36 11.83
C THR A 56 -13.09 59.32 12.43
N GLU A 57 -12.82 58.22 11.72
CA GLU A 57 -11.84 57.21 12.10
C GLU A 57 -10.41 57.79 12.19
N ASN A 58 -9.99 58.58 11.19
CA ASN A 58 -8.68 59.22 11.18
C ASN A 58 -8.53 60.26 12.32
N MET A 59 -9.58 61.02 12.61
CA MET A 59 -9.61 61.89 13.78
C MET A 59 -9.43 61.11 15.09
N TYR A 60 -10.04 59.93 15.21
CA TYR A 60 -9.89 59.06 16.38
C TYR A 60 -8.46 58.51 16.49
N GLU A 61 -7.92 57.94 15.41
CA GLU A 61 -6.55 57.40 15.34
C GLU A 61 -5.52 58.48 15.68
N THR A 62 -5.70 59.68 15.12
CA THR A 62 -4.84 60.83 15.41
C THR A 62 -4.98 61.28 16.86
N SER A 63 -6.21 61.33 17.40
CA SER A 63 -6.44 61.70 18.80
C SER A 63 -5.78 60.72 19.76
N HIS A 64 -5.90 59.42 19.52
CA HIS A 64 -5.22 58.38 20.29
C HIS A 64 -3.71 58.59 20.29
N THR A 65 -3.13 58.75 19.10
CA THR A 65 -1.69 58.98 18.91
C THR A 65 -1.20 60.21 19.66
N ILE A 66 -1.96 61.32 19.59
CA ILE A 66 -1.63 62.55 20.32
C ILE A 66 -1.73 62.34 21.83
N LEU A 67 -2.78 61.69 22.33
CA LEU A 67 -3.01 61.50 23.76
C LEU A 67 -1.95 60.61 24.40
N GLU A 68 -1.62 59.49 23.74
CA GLU A 68 -0.53 58.60 24.16
C GLU A 68 0.81 59.35 24.18
N ALA A 69 1.10 60.12 23.12
CA ALA A 69 2.32 60.91 23.06
C ALA A 69 2.39 62.00 24.15
N LEU A 70 1.26 62.62 24.51
CA LEU A 70 1.18 63.58 25.62
C LEU A 70 1.47 62.93 26.97
N GLY A 71 1.01 61.71 27.20
CA GLY A 71 1.29 60.96 28.43
C GLY A 71 2.76 60.56 28.55
N GLU A 72 3.31 59.99 27.48
CA GLU A 72 4.71 59.52 27.45
C GLU A 72 5.73 60.67 27.57
N THR A 73 5.42 61.86 27.03
CA THR A 73 6.32 63.03 27.17
C THR A 73 6.33 63.66 28.57
N GLU A 74 5.42 63.29 29.47
CA GLU A 74 5.35 63.93 30.80
C GLU A 74 6.64 63.74 31.60
N ILE A 75 7.30 62.58 31.48
CA ILE A 75 8.56 62.29 32.15
C ILE A 75 9.69 63.28 31.80
N LEU A 76 9.73 63.76 30.55
CA LEU A 76 10.74 64.73 30.09
C LEU A 76 10.49 66.13 30.68
N ASN A 77 9.30 66.38 31.21
CA ASN A 77 8.93 67.64 31.85
C ASN A 77 9.08 67.59 33.38
N GLU A 78 9.17 66.41 33.99
CA GLU A 78 9.33 66.22 35.44
C GLU A 78 10.76 66.52 35.93
N SER A 79 11.75 66.36 35.06
CA SER A 79 13.18 66.52 35.40
C SER A 79 13.90 67.37 34.36
N SER A 80 14.79 68.25 34.83
CA SER A 80 15.72 68.96 33.97
C SER A 80 16.89 68.03 33.58
N LYS A 81 17.63 68.36 32.52
CA LYS A 81 18.72 67.51 32.02
C LYS A 81 19.79 67.16 33.06
N GLU A 82 19.99 68.03 34.05
CA GLU A 82 20.98 67.84 35.12
C GLU A 82 20.41 67.15 36.37
N ASP A 83 19.10 66.96 36.45
CA ASP A 83 18.47 66.28 37.57
C ASP A 83 18.75 64.77 37.54
N LEU A 84 18.87 64.17 38.72
CA LEU A 84 19.10 62.73 38.88
C LEU A 84 17.79 61.96 38.88
N VAL A 85 17.71 60.94 38.05
CA VAL A 85 16.59 60.02 37.94
C VAL A 85 16.97 58.72 38.61
N ASP A 86 16.38 58.48 39.79
CA ASP A 86 16.52 57.21 40.48
C ASP A 86 15.70 56.13 39.76
N LEU A 87 16.35 55.02 39.40
CA LEU A 87 15.72 53.99 38.59
C LEU A 87 14.66 53.19 39.38
N THR A 88 14.77 53.15 40.72
CA THR A 88 13.78 52.51 41.59
C THR A 88 12.52 53.34 41.68
N GLU A 89 12.64 54.65 41.90
CA GLU A 89 11.50 55.57 41.90
C GLU A 89 10.75 55.50 40.57
N LEU A 90 11.50 55.48 39.46
CA LEU A 90 10.94 55.41 38.12
C LEU A 90 10.19 54.10 37.86
N LYS A 91 10.76 52.96 38.27
CA LYS A 91 10.16 51.64 38.07
C LYS A 91 8.91 51.44 38.92
N GLU A 92 8.88 52.00 40.12
CA GLU A 92 7.74 51.94 41.04
C GLU A 92 6.63 52.95 40.72
N GLY A 93 6.83 53.83 39.72
CA GLY A 93 5.86 54.85 39.33
C GLY A 93 5.67 55.95 40.39
N LYS A 94 6.69 56.20 41.21
CA LYS A 94 6.70 57.28 42.20
C LYS A 94 7.08 58.60 41.53
N SER A 95 6.66 59.73 42.12
CA SER A 95 7.15 61.05 41.69
C SER A 95 8.66 61.15 41.88
N LEU A 96 9.37 61.61 40.85
CA LEU A 96 10.83 61.74 40.87
C LEU A 96 11.27 62.75 41.96
N SER A 97 12.12 62.30 42.87
CA SER A 97 12.69 63.15 43.92
C SER A 97 13.85 64.02 43.45
N ASN A 98 14.31 63.79 42.21
CA ASN A 98 15.48 64.39 41.56
C ASN A 98 16.79 64.16 42.34
N LYS A 99 16.87 63.04 43.07
CA LYS A 99 18.00 62.64 43.90
C LYS A 99 18.25 61.15 43.77
N ASN A 100 19.49 60.73 44.01
CA ASN A 100 19.85 59.32 44.11
C ASN A 100 19.43 58.75 45.48
N THR A 101 18.33 57.98 45.53
CA THR A 101 17.73 57.48 46.78
C THR A 101 17.99 55.99 47.02
N SER A 102 18.07 55.19 45.96
CA SER A 102 18.37 53.76 45.99
C SER A 102 19.84 53.43 45.69
N GLY A 103 20.63 54.43 45.32
CA GLY A 103 22.02 54.25 44.90
C GLY A 103 22.20 53.89 43.43
N LEU A 104 21.13 53.73 42.66
CA LEU A 104 21.16 53.52 41.21
C LEU A 104 20.36 54.63 40.52
N ALA A 105 21.06 55.70 40.15
CA ALA A 105 20.48 56.86 39.48
C ALA A 105 21.37 57.34 38.34
N TYR A 106 20.77 57.98 37.35
CA TYR A 106 21.45 58.58 36.19
C TYR A 106 20.94 60.00 35.97
N LYS A 107 21.72 60.86 35.32
CA LYS A 107 21.19 62.16 34.89
C LYS A 107 20.08 61.96 33.85
N ALA A 108 19.01 62.73 33.95
CA ALA A 108 17.90 62.67 32.98
C ALA A 108 18.39 62.91 31.54
N GLY A 109 19.34 63.84 31.36
CA GLY A 109 19.94 64.12 30.05
C GLY A 109 20.70 62.92 29.46
N ASP A 110 21.43 62.18 30.30
CA ASP A 110 22.20 61.00 29.89
C ASP A 110 21.26 59.84 29.50
N LEU A 111 20.21 59.59 30.30
CA LEU A 111 19.18 58.60 29.95
C LEU A 111 18.48 58.95 28.63
N THR A 112 18.24 60.25 28.37
CA THR A 112 17.58 60.72 27.15
C THR A 112 18.45 60.54 25.90
N GLU A 113 19.77 60.75 26.00
CA GLU A 113 20.67 60.52 24.86
C GLU A 113 20.94 59.01 24.67
N TRP A 114 21.12 58.26 25.76
CA TRP A 114 21.33 56.81 25.71
C TRP A 114 20.12 56.05 25.15
N SER A 115 18.90 56.52 25.45
CA SER A 115 17.68 55.88 24.97
C SER A 115 17.48 55.95 23.46
N LYS A 116 18.13 56.89 22.75
CA LYS A 116 18.02 57.04 21.28
C LYS A 116 18.86 56.03 20.49
N GLY A 117 19.89 55.46 21.12
CA GLY A 117 20.85 54.56 20.48
C GLY A 117 20.41 53.10 20.45
N SER A 118 21.16 52.27 19.74
CA SER A 118 21.03 50.80 19.83
C SER A 118 21.74 50.29 21.07
N TRP A 119 21.03 49.68 22.01
CA TRP A 119 21.60 49.17 23.26
C TRP A 119 22.47 47.92 23.02
N ASP A 120 23.79 48.09 23.11
CA ASP A 120 24.79 47.05 22.91
C ASP A 120 24.78 46.05 24.08
N ARG A 121 24.52 44.78 23.76
CA ARG A 121 24.42 43.64 24.70
C ARG A 121 25.57 42.65 24.57
N SER A 122 26.64 43.03 23.87
CA SER A 122 27.82 42.17 23.70
C SER A 122 28.69 42.05 24.95
N VAL A 123 28.32 42.73 26.03
CA VAL A 123 29.09 42.75 27.27
C VAL A 123 28.94 41.42 27.99
N ASN A 124 30.08 40.77 28.19
CA ASN A 124 30.17 39.57 29.01
C ASN A 124 30.53 39.93 30.46
N VAL A 125 29.68 39.51 31.40
CA VAL A 125 29.85 39.71 32.84
C VAL A 125 29.99 38.35 33.51
N LEU A 126 30.99 38.23 34.38
CA LEU A 126 31.25 37.04 35.18
C LEU A 126 30.68 37.20 36.59
N ILE A 127 30.11 36.11 37.13
CA ILE A 127 29.73 35.99 38.53
C ILE A 127 30.82 35.20 39.25
N CYS A 128 31.50 35.85 40.19
CA CYS A 128 32.62 35.28 40.95
C CYS A 128 32.19 35.04 42.40
N ARG A 129 32.04 33.77 42.79
CA ARG A 129 31.61 33.38 44.15
C ARG A 129 32.79 33.48 45.12
N ARG A 130 32.70 34.38 46.11
CA ARG A 130 33.70 34.54 47.19
C ARG A 130 33.60 33.42 48.25
N PRO A 131 34.64 33.22 49.09
CA PRO A 131 34.63 32.20 50.15
C PRO A 131 33.51 32.35 51.19
N ASP A 132 33.00 33.56 51.40
CA ASP A 132 31.86 33.85 52.28
C ASP A 132 30.49 33.57 51.62
N SER A 133 30.51 32.92 50.45
CA SER A 133 29.34 32.65 49.59
C SER A 133 28.67 33.86 48.97
N SER A 134 29.22 35.08 49.12
CA SER A 134 28.74 36.25 48.39
C SER A 134 29.18 36.23 46.93
N ASP A 135 28.38 36.83 46.05
CA ASP A 135 28.67 36.94 44.63
C ASP A 135 29.31 38.30 44.32
N TYR A 136 30.37 38.28 43.52
CA TYR A 136 31.06 39.47 43.03
C TYR A 136 31.01 39.49 41.51
N TYR A 137 30.56 40.59 40.92
CA TYR A 137 30.38 40.74 39.49
C TYR A 137 31.55 41.50 38.87
N MET A 138 32.08 41.02 37.74
CA MET A 138 33.20 41.65 37.05
C MET A 138 33.07 41.45 35.54
N TYR A 139 33.52 42.41 34.74
CA TYR A 139 33.56 42.22 33.29
C TYR A 139 34.58 41.14 32.91
N TYR A 140 34.27 40.33 31.91
CA TYR A 140 35.17 39.25 31.44
C TYR A 140 36.57 39.78 31.10
N ASN A 141 36.65 40.93 30.41
CA ASN A 141 37.94 41.51 30.01
C ASN A 141 38.80 41.88 31.23
N ASP A 142 38.20 42.46 32.28
CA ASP A 142 38.92 42.82 33.51
C ASP A 142 39.43 41.57 34.24
N PHE A 143 38.63 40.49 34.25
CA PHE A 143 39.05 39.21 34.82
C PHE A 143 40.18 38.57 34.03
N ALA A 144 40.07 38.53 32.70
CA ALA A 144 41.09 37.99 31.82
C ALA A 144 42.41 38.75 31.97
N ASP A 145 42.36 40.08 32.03
CA ASP A 145 43.53 40.93 32.27
C ASP A 145 44.19 40.63 33.62
N LYS A 146 43.42 40.40 34.68
CA LYS A 146 43.93 39.99 36.00
C LYS A 146 44.61 38.62 36.01
N ILE A 147 44.11 37.68 35.22
CA ILE A 147 44.74 36.36 35.04
C ILE A 147 46.03 36.49 34.24
N ILE A 148 46.03 37.29 33.16
CA ILE A 148 47.19 37.50 32.29
C ILE A 148 48.30 38.29 33.01
N SER A 149 47.93 39.28 33.84
CA SER A 149 48.88 40.08 34.62
C SER A 149 49.47 39.33 35.82
N GLY A 150 48.87 38.20 36.21
CA GLY A 150 49.24 37.41 37.37
C GLY A 150 48.71 37.96 38.70
N GLU A 151 47.79 38.93 38.68
CA GLU A 151 47.04 39.36 39.88
C GLU A 151 46.13 38.26 40.42
N LEU A 152 45.57 37.44 39.52
CA LEU A 152 44.78 36.26 39.83
C LEU A 152 45.41 35.03 39.19
N LYS A 153 45.25 33.88 39.84
CA LYS A 153 45.77 32.60 39.35
C LYS A 153 44.77 31.47 39.60
N PHE A 154 44.55 30.63 38.57
CA PHE A 154 43.80 29.39 38.70
C PHE A 154 44.60 28.34 39.47
N VAL A 155 43.96 27.70 40.44
CA VAL A 155 44.51 26.56 41.18
C VAL A 155 43.82 25.27 40.75
N TRP A 156 44.64 24.31 40.35
CA TRP A 156 44.22 23.06 39.73
C TRP A 156 44.33 21.89 40.72
N GLY A 157 43.54 20.84 40.51
CA GLY A 157 43.66 19.59 41.25
C GLY A 157 45.07 18.95 41.16
N SER A 158 45.37 18.09 42.12
CA SER A 158 46.72 17.64 42.51
C SER A 158 47.57 16.87 41.48
N ASP A 159 47.13 16.69 40.24
CA ASP A 159 47.88 15.99 39.17
C ASP A 159 48.17 16.83 37.91
N GLU A 160 47.73 18.10 37.81
CA GLU A 160 47.73 18.86 36.54
C GLU A 160 48.66 20.09 36.46
N GLU A 161 49.44 20.40 37.50
CA GLU A 161 50.33 21.58 37.54
C GLU A 161 51.28 21.74 36.33
N LYS A 162 51.61 20.63 35.63
CA LYS A 162 52.59 20.60 34.52
C LYS A 162 52.07 21.11 33.16
N LEU A 163 50.77 21.38 33.00
CA LEU A 163 50.15 21.82 31.74
C LEU A 163 49.42 23.19 31.84
N SER A 164 49.62 23.91 32.95
CA SER A 164 48.83 25.08 33.38
C SER A 164 48.64 26.23 32.37
N GLN A 165 49.55 26.46 31.41
CA GLN A 165 49.41 27.57 30.46
C GLN A 165 48.42 27.31 29.33
N GLU A 166 48.31 26.06 28.85
CA GLU A 166 47.40 25.70 27.75
C GLU A 166 45.96 25.66 28.27
N TYR A 167 45.75 25.04 29.44
CA TYR A 167 44.44 25.01 30.10
C TYR A 167 43.96 26.39 30.55
N THR A 168 44.84 27.29 31.03
CA THR A 168 44.42 28.67 31.37
C THR A 168 43.78 29.38 30.18
N LYS A 169 44.31 29.16 28.96
CA LYS A 169 43.76 29.73 27.74
C LYS A 169 42.39 29.12 27.41
N ASP A 170 42.20 27.83 27.64
CA ASP A 170 40.93 27.14 27.41
C ASP A 170 39.83 27.63 28.35
N ILE A 171 40.13 27.81 29.65
CA ILE A 171 39.19 28.39 30.63
C ILE A 171 38.81 29.82 30.23
N LEU A 172 39.79 30.64 29.85
CA LEU A 172 39.52 32.00 29.38
C LEU A 172 38.69 31.98 28.09
N SER A 173 38.90 31.03 27.18
CA SER A 173 38.07 30.86 25.97
C SER A 173 36.63 30.50 26.33
N MET A 174 36.42 29.54 27.24
CA MET A 174 35.09 29.16 27.71
C MET A 174 34.36 30.33 28.37
N LEU A 175 35.05 31.07 29.24
CA LEU A 175 34.49 32.25 29.91
C LEU A 175 34.29 33.43 28.97
N SER A 176 34.88 33.46 27.77
CA SER A 176 34.68 34.54 26.80
C SER A 176 33.28 34.54 26.18
N GLY A 177 32.64 33.37 26.11
CA GLY A 177 31.34 33.17 25.47
C GLY A 177 31.37 33.02 23.94
N GLU A 178 32.54 33.06 23.28
CA GLU A 178 32.64 32.96 21.81
C GLU A 178 32.68 31.51 21.26
N GLU A 179 33.01 30.51 22.08
CA GLU A 179 33.07 29.09 21.69
C GLU A 179 32.04 28.23 22.45
N TYR A 180 30.78 28.26 22.01
CA TYR A 180 29.77 27.28 22.46
C TYR A 180 29.14 26.58 21.24
N ALA A 181 29.78 25.51 20.77
CA ALA A 181 29.22 24.65 19.72
C ALA A 181 29.45 23.14 19.92
N TYR A 182 29.95 22.68 21.09
CA TYR A 182 30.34 21.26 21.23
C TYR A 182 29.81 20.50 22.46
N TYR A 183 29.01 21.10 23.35
CA TYR A 183 28.46 20.39 24.50
C TYR A 183 26.92 20.52 24.61
N ASP A 184 26.30 19.36 24.83
CA ASP A 184 24.88 19.01 24.75
C ASP A 184 24.00 19.69 25.83
N ASP A 185 22.73 19.96 25.50
CA ASP A 185 21.69 20.77 26.21
C ASP A 185 21.24 20.21 27.59
N GLY A 186 22.03 19.37 28.25
CA GLY A 186 21.61 18.55 29.39
C GLY A 186 22.28 18.80 30.74
N TYR A 187 23.23 19.73 30.87
CA TYR A 187 24.08 19.84 32.07
C TYR A 187 23.91 21.18 32.81
N ASN A 188 23.60 21.10 34.11
CA ASN A 188 23.58 22.25 35.02
C ASN A 188 24.99 22.89 35.06
N TYR A 189 25.10 24.12 34.57
CA TYR A 189 26.31 24.95 34.56
C TYR A 189 26.95 25.05 35.95
N SER A 190 28.15 24.49 36.13
CA SER A 190 28.91 24.60 37.40
C SER A 190 30.12 25.52 37.32
N GLY A 191 30.23 26.39 36.32
CA GLY A 191 31.31 27.37 36.18
C GLY A 191 32.69 26.74 35.96
N ILE A 192 33.76 27.43 36.37
CA ILE A 192 35.16 26.96 36.27
C ILE A 192 35.42 25.62 36.95
N ARG A 193 34.51 25.14 37.81
CA ARG A 193 34.60 23.81 38.44
C ARG A 193 34.36 22.64 37.47
N MET A 194 33.93 22.89 36.23
CA MET A 194 33.82 21.84 35.22
C MET A 194 35.16 21.40 34.63
N ASP A 195 36.19 22.25 34.75
CA ASP A 195 37.47 22.05 34.08
C ASP A 195 38.62 21.90 35.09
N ASP A 196 38.38 21.15 36.17
CA ASP A 196 39.42 20.77 37.16
C ASP A 196 40.12 21.92 37.91
N VAL A 197 39.58 23.15 37.80
CA VAL A 197 39.94 24.30 38.64
C VAL A 197 39.20 24.22 39.98
N GLU A 198 39.94 24.14 41.08
CA GLU A 198 39.36 24.09 42.43
C GLU A 198 38.91 25.49 42.91
N TYR A 199 39.74 26.51 42.67
CA TYR A 199 39.51 27.91 43.08
C TYR A 199 40.50 28.87 42.40
N VAL A 200 40.29 30.17 42.61
CA VAL A 200 41.17 31.26 42.13
C VAL A 200 41.81 31.95 43.33
N GLU A 201 43.13 32.11 43.31
CA GLU A 201 43.91 32.83 44.32
C GLU A 201 44.41 34.19 43.79
N ASP A 202 44.72 35.10 44.72
CA ASP A 202 45.47 36.33 44.42
C ASP A 202 46.99 36.06 44.36
N ALA A 203 47.76 37.10 44.03
CA ALA A 203 49.23 37.06 44.01
C ALA A 203 49.87 36.70 45.38
N ASP A 204 49.14 36.85 46.49
CA ASP A 204 49.58 36.54 47.85
C ASP A 204 49.21 35.09 48.27
N GLY A 205 48.51 34.34 47.42
CA GLY A 205 48.08 32.96 47.67
C GLY A 205 46.83 32.84 48.55
N ASN A 206 46.01 33.89 48.65
CA ASN A 206 44.71 33.79 49.33
C ASN A 206 43.63 33.40 48.33
N VAL A 207 42.72 32.51 48.73
CA VAL A 207 41.55 32.14 47.92
C VAL A 207 40.61 33.34 47.79
N VAL A 208 40.49 33.89 46.58
CA VAL A 208 39.61 35.04 46.28
C VAL A 208 38.26 34.58 45.76
N TYR A 209 38.23 33.55 44.91
CA TYR A 209 37.00 33.02 44.33
C TYR A 209 36.96 31.49 44.35
N THR A 210 35.83 30.93 44.78
CA THR A 210 35.59 29.49 44.89
C THR A 210 34.90 28.89 43.66
N ASN A 211 34.28 29.74 42.83
CA ASN A 211 33.70 29.40 41.53
C ASN A 211 33.47 30.67 40.69
N ILE A 212 33.44 30.55 39.37
CA ILE A 212 33.23 31.64 38.41
C ILE A 212 32.41 31.11 37.22
N TRP A 213 31.38 31.83 36.79
CA TRP A 213 30.59 31.49 35.60
C TRP A 213 30.04 32.74 34.90
N ASN A 214 29.59 32.61 33.65
CA ASN A 214 29.00 33.69 32.88
C ASN A 214 27.62 34.08 33.44
N TYR A 215 27.33 35.37 33.50
CA TYR A 215 25.98 35.87 33.75
C TYR A 215 25.10 35.59 32.54
N GLU A 216 24.12 34.70 32.70
CA GLU A 216 23.14 34.38 31.67
C GLU A 216 21.84 35.15 31.91
N PRO A 217 21.45 36.06 31.00
CA PRO A 217 20.19 36.78 31.13
C PRO A 217 18.99 35.87 30.86
N SER A 218 17.88 36.11 31.56
CA SER A 218 16.61 35.40 31.30
C SER A 218 15.89 35.93 30.06
N GLY A 219 16.25 37.13 29.59
CA GLY A 219 15.72 37.73 28.38
C GLY A 219 16.42 39.03 27.97
N ASN A 220 15.79 39.76 27.05
CA ASN A 220 16.36 41.02 26.54
C ASN A 220 16.34 42.18 27.56
N ASN A 221 15.54 42.07 28.61
CA ASN A 221 15.32 43.13 29.60
C ASN A 221 16.31 43.07 30.77
N ASP A 222 17.05 41.98 30.95
CA ASP A 222 18.05 41.82 32.03
C ASP A 222 19.46 41.55 31.51
N ALA A 223 19.64 41.49 30.19
CA ALA A 223 20.95 41.42 29.55
C ALA A 223 21.87 42.58 29.99
N ALA A 224 23.13 42.25 30.26
CA ALA A 224 24.14 43.24 30.55
C ALA A 224 24.31 44.18 29.35
N LEU A 225 24.24 45.48 29.62
CA LEU A 225 24.38 46.52 28.60
C LEU A 225 25.77 47.13 28.68
N LYS A 226 26.34 47.45 27.53
CA LYS A 226 27.51 48.34 27.48
C LYS A 226 27.10 49.73 27.91
N GLU A 227 27.66 50.16 29.03
CA GLU A 227 27.37 51.46 29.61
C GLU A 227 27.97 52.58 28.76
N GLU A 228 27.11 53.40 28.17
CA GLU A 228 27.54 54.64 27.50
C GLU A 228 27.76 55.77 28.51
N TYR A 229 26.98 55.76 29.60
CA TYR A 229 27.00 56.75 30.67
C TYR A 229 27.13 56.05 32.02
N LYS A 230 27.85 56.71 32.94
CA LYS A 230 28.11 56.18 34.28
C LYS A 230 26.95 56.51 35.23
N PRO A 231 26.59 55.60 36.16
CA PRO A 231 25.65 55.93 37.21
C PRO A 231 26.21 56.96 38.20
N ASP A 232 25.32 57.67 38.90
CA ASP A 232 25.71 58.69 39.88
C ASP A 232 26.46 58.07 41.07
N GLY A 233 27.66 58.57 41.34
CA GLY A 233 28.49 58.15 42.47
C GLY A 233 29.19 56.80 42.31
N ALA A 234 29.16 56.16 41.13
CA ALA A 234 29.86 54.90 40.84
C ALA A 234 30.44 54.88 39.42
N ASP A 235 31.47 54.06 39.18
CA ASP A 235 32.12 53.97 37.87
C ASP A 235 31.36 53.08 36.88
N SER A 236 30.58 52.11 37.40
CA SER A 236 29.72 51.20 36.65
C SER A 236 28.55 50.67 37.49
N ILE A 237 27.56 50.05 36.86
CA ILE A 237 26.50 49.31 37.57
C ILE A 237 27.07 48.12 38.34
N LEU A 238 28.18 47.53 37.89
CA LEU A 238 28.88 46.47 38.62
C LEU A 238 29.41 46.97 39.95
N ASP A 239 29.93 48.21 40.02
CA ASP A 239 30.37 48.80 41.29
C ASP A 239 29.23 48.99 42.27
N ILE A 240 28.03 49.34 41.78
CA ILE A 240 26.84 49.48 42.59
C ILE A 240 26.42 48.11 43.13
N VAL A 241 26.28 47.10 42.27
CA VAL A 241 25.82 45.77 42.71
C VAL A 241 26.86 45.02 43.53
N ASN A 242 28.12 45.46 43.54
CA ASN A 242 29.16 44.87 44.38
C ASN A 242 29.28 45.56 45.76
N ASN A 243 29.07 46.88 45.83
CA ASN A 243 29.40 47.67 47.02
C ASN A 243 28.16 48.21 47.76
N ASN A 244 27.02 48.39 47.09
CA ASN A 244 25.81 48.92 47.70
C ASN A 244 25.04 47.81 48.43
N LYS A 245 24.63 48.07 49.68
CA LYS A 245 23.88 47.10 50.51
C LYS A 245 22.53 46.69 49.92
N GLU A 246 21.87 47.58 49.19
CA GLU A 246 20.55 47.34 48.59
C GLU A 246 20.65 46.50 47.30
N TRP A 247 21.72 46.71 46.52
CA TRP A 247 21.92 46.08 45.23
C TRP A 247 22.86 44.86 45.27
N ASN A 248 23.50 44.59 46.41
CA ASN A 248 24.43 43.48 46.58
C ASN A 248 23.82 42.16 46.09
N GLY A 249 24.47 41.53 45.10
CA GLY A 249 24.03 40.25 44.56
C GLY A 249 22.89 40.31 43.54
N ASN A 250 22.35 41.48 43.20
CA ASN A 250 21.13 41.63 42.37
C ASN A 250 21.37 42.29 41.00
N LEU A 251 22.34 41.78 40.23
CA LEU A 251 22.67 42.32 38.90
C LEU A 251 21.49 42.31 37.93
N GLN A 252 20.74 41.20 37.90
CA GLN A 252 19.56 41.04 37.05
C GLN A 252 18.55 42.18 37.25
N LYS A 253 18.25 42.51 38.51
CA LYS A 253 17.29 43.56 38.86
C LYS A 253 17.81 44.94 38.42
N ALA A 254 19.11 45.20 38.56
CA ALA A 254 19.71 46.47 38.21
C ALA A 254 19.59 46.74 36.69
N TYR A 255 19.92 45.75 35.85
CA TYR A 255 19.74 45.86 34.40
C TYR A 255 18.26 45.93 33.97
N GLN A 256 17.35 45.21 34.64
CA GLN A 256 15.90 45.36 34.40
C GLN A 256 15.40 46.78 34.62
N TYR A 257 15.90 47.44 35.66
CA TYR A 257 15.50 48.80 36.01
C TYR A 257 16.09 49.80 35.00
N LEU A 258 17.35 49.61 34.60
CA LEU A 258 17.99 50.40 33.55
C LEU A 258 17.26 50.24 32.20
N TYR A 259 16.99 49.01 31.78
CA TYR A 259 16.25 48.73 30.55
C TYR A 259 14.87 49.39 30.55
N ALA A 260 14.12 49.26 31.66
CA ALA A 260 12.81 49.89 31.78
C ALA A 260 12.89 51.42 31.71
N ALA A 261 13.93 52.02 32.28
CA ALA A 261 14.18 53.45 32.20
C ALA A 261 14.51 53.88 30.76
N LEU A 262 15.41 53.18 30.08
CA LEU A 262 15.79 53.47 28.71
C LEU A 262 14.59 53.35 27.74
N VAL A 263 13.76 52.31 27.88
CA VAL A 263 12.51 52.18 27.11
C VAL A 263 11.58 53.36 27.35
N LYS A 264 11.37 53.74 28.61
CA LYS A 264 10.47 54.86 28.95
C LYS A 264 10.98 56.19 28.39
N TYR A 265 12.28 56.45 28.47
CA TYR A 265 12.89 57.63 27.87
C TYR A 265 12.91 57.58 26.34
N ASN A 266 13.05 56.41 25.72
CA ASN A 266 12.96 56.24 24.27
C ASN A 266 11.54 56.57 23.78
N ASN A 267 10.52 55.97 24.39
CA ASN A 267 9.11 56.26 24.10
C ASN A 267 8.79 57.76 24.25
N ALA A 268 9.31 58.41 25.29
CA ALA A 268 9.09 59.82 25.53
C ALA A 268 9.76 60.73 24.47
N VAL A 269 10.95 60.35 23.97
CA VAL A 269 11.62 61.05 22.88
C VAL A 269 10.86 60.87 21.57
N ASP A 270 10.49 59.64 21.21
CA ASP A 270 9.71 59.37 19.99
C ASP A 270 8.35 60.08 20.02
N SER A 271 7.68 60.07 21.18
CA SER A 271 6.43 60.81 21.39
C SER A 271 6.57 62.31 21.22
N LYS A 272 7.74 62.88 21.55
CA LYS A 272 8.02 64.29 21.31
C LYS A 272 8.09 64.60 19.81
N ASP A 273 8.76 63.75 19.03
CA ASP A 273 8.83 63.91 17.57
C ASP A 273 7.44 63.80 16.93
N VAL A 274 6.57 62.91 17.47
CA VAL A 274 5.15 62.83 17.08
C VAL A 274 4.43 64.15 17.37
N LEU A 275 4.55 64.71 18.57
CA LEU A 275 3.90 65.98 18.92
C LEU A 275 4.42 67.15 18.09
N ASP A 276 5.71 67.17 17.74
CA ASP A 276 6.31 68.19 16.85
C ASP A 276 5.74 68.11 15.42
N ALA A 277 5.39 66.91 14.94
CA ALA A 277 4.68 66.73 13.67
C ALA A 277 3.25 67.30 13.71
N TYR A 278 2.60 67.26 14.88
CA TYR A 278 1.27 67.85 15.11
C TYR A 278 1.32 69.28 15.69
N ALA A 279 2.48 69.94 15.70
CA ALA A 279 2.61 71.32 16.13
C ALA A 279 1.82 72.29 15.23
N GLN A 280 1.37 73.42 15.79
CA GLN A 280 0.62 74.41 15.03
C GLN A 280 1.41 74.92 13.82
N GLY A 281 0.84 74.75 12.63
CA GLY A 281 1.44 75.09 11.33
C GLY A 281 2.01 73.89 10.57
N ASN A 282 2.22 72.74 11.23
CA ASN A 282 2.70 71.49 10.63
C ASN A 282 1.57 70.49 10.33
N THR A 283 0.38 70.71 10.87
CA THR A 283 -0.82 69.89 10.66
C THR A 283 -2.07 70.76 10.46
N ASN A 284 -3.09 70.18 9.83
CA ASN A 284 -4.43 70.73 9.74
C ASN A 284 -5.27 70.50 11.01
N TYR A 285 -4.78 69.71 12.00
CA TYR A 285 -5.47 69.50 13.27
C TYR A 285 -5.13 70.56 14.32
N LYS A 286 -6.13 70.99 15.08
CA LYS A 286 -5.97 71.77 16.32
C LYS A 286 -6.53 70.93 17.46
N TYR A 287 -5.76 70.71 18.51
CA TYR A 287 -6.21 69.94 19.66
C TYR A 287 -5.97 70.67 20.98
N LEU A 288 -6.76 70.30 21.99
CA LEU A 288 -6.75 70.83 23.33
C LEU A 288 -7.13 69.71 24.30
N TYR A 289 -6.26 69.42 25.26
CA TYR A 289 -6.52 68.53 26.39
C TYR A 289 -6.33 69.29 27.69
N VAL A 290 -7.33 69.26 28.57
CA VAL A 290 -7.30 69.96 29.86
C VAL A 290 -7.46 68.94 30.98
N ASP A 291 -6.46 68.86 31.85
CA ASP A 291 -6.57 68.15 33.12
C ASP A 291 -7.25 69.10 34.14
N THR A 292 -8.47 68.78 34.51
CA THR A 292 -9.27 69.61 35.43
C THR A 292 -8.83 69.49 36.89
N LYS A 293 -8.11 68.42 37.25
CA LYS A 293 -7.59 68.16 38.61
C LYS A 293 -6.28 68.90 38.85
N THR A 294 -5.30 68.73 37.95
CA THR A 294 -3.98 69.39 38.07
C THR A 294 -3.97 70.80 37.49
N LYS A 295 -5.00 71.17 36.71
CA LYS A 295 -5.12 72.43 35.96
C LYS A 295 -4.06 72.60 34.87
N LYS A 296 -3.41 71.50 34.44
CA LYS A 296 -2.50 71.49 33.29
C LYS A 296 -3.32 71.50 31.98
N VAL A 297 -2.79 72.19 30.98
CA VAL A 297 -3.39 72.27 29.64
C VAL A 297 -2.34 71.89 28.60
N TYR A 298 -2.68 70.95 27.74
CA TYR A 298 -1.86 70.47 26.64
C TYR A 298 -2.56 70.85 25.33
N SER A 299 -1.88 71.56 24.44
CA SER A 299 -2.45 71.98 23.17
C SER A 299 -1.33 72.34 22.19
N ASN A 300 -1.58 72.11 20.90
CA ASN A 300 -0.72 72.66 19.86
C ASN A 300 -1.01 74.14 19.55
N ILE A 301 -2.13 74.69 20.03
CA ILE A 301 -2.52 76.09 19.82
C ILE A 301 -1.69 77.00 20.74
N LYS A 302 -1.05 78.02 20.18
CA LYS A 302 -0.28 79.01 20.95
C LYS A 302 -1.16 79.78 21.93
N SER A 303 -0.60 80.06 23.12
CA SER A 303 -1.19 80.91 24.16
C SER A 303 -2.45 80.36 24.85
N VAL A 304 -2.70 79.05 24.80
CA VAL A 304 -3.74 78.42 25.61
C VAL A 304 -3.26 78.25 27.05
N THR A 305 -4.10 78.63 28.00
CA THR A 305 -3.90 78.45 29.44
C THR A 305 -5.20 78.00 30.10
N PHE A 306 -5.11 77.53 31.35
CA PHE A 306 -6.29 77.14 32.12
C PHE A 306 -7.30 78.28 32.33
N SER A 307 -6.89 79.55 32.20
CA SER A 307 -7.81 80.69 32.35
C SER A 307 -8.58 81.04 31.08
N ASN A 308 -8.09 80.64 29.89
CA ASN A 308 -8.69 81.02 28.61
C ASN A 308 -9.16 79.84 27.74
N TYR A 309 -8.89 78.59 28.13
CA TYR A 309 -9.21 77.41 27.31
C TYR A 309 -10.69 77.33 26.90
N LYS A 310 -11.63 77.66 27.79
CA LYS A 310 -13.07 77.63 27.48
C LYS A 310 -13.43 78.57 26.33
N LYS A 311 -12.84 79.77 26.30
CA LYS A 311 -13.07 80.74 25.23
C LYS A 311 -12.56 80.21 23.90
N ILE A 312 -11.33 79.66 23.90
CA ILE A 312 -10.71 79.10 22.69
C ILE A 312 -11.49 77.89 22.17
N MET A 313 -11.99 77.04 23.07
CA MET A 313 -12.85 75.92 22.72
C MET A 313 -14.17 76.39 22.07
N THR A 314 -14.82 77.43 22.63
CA THR A 314 -16.00 78.04 22.01
C THR A 314 -15.68 78.63 20.63
N ASP A 315 -14.54 79.30 20.48
CA ASP A 315 -14.10 79.85 19.19
C ASP A 315 -13.92 78.74 18.13
N ILE A 316 -13.44 77.55 18.52
CA ILE A 316 -13.33 76.36 17.63
C ILE A 316 -14.72 75.84 17.25
N VAL A 317 -15.62 75.68 18.22
CA VAL A 317 -16.99 75.20 17.99
C VAL A 317 -17.76 76.13 17.03
N ASP A 318 -17.53 77.45 17.14
CA ASP A 318 -18.19 78.45 16.30
C ASP A 318 -17.54 78.63 14.90
N SER A 319 -16.37 78.02 14.66
CA SER A 319 -15.56 78.25 13.45
C SER A 319 -16.07 77.57 12.18
N ASN A 320 -17.17 76.80 12.26
CA ASN A 320 -17.71 75.99 11.15
C ASN A 320 -16.69 74.97 10.58
N GLU A 321 -15.67 74.63 11.38
CA GLU A 321 -14.70 73.55 11.16
C GLU A 321 -15.29 72.22 11.66
N ALA A 322 -14.79 71.09 11.16
CA ALA A 322 -15.16 69.79 11.73
C ALA A 322 -14.46 69.62 13.08
N PHE A 323 -15.24 69.38 14.14
CA PHE A 323 -14.70 69.27 15.50
C PHE A 323 -15.37 68.17 16.32
N MET A 324 -14.68 67.77 17.37
CA MET A 324 -15.20 66.89 18.42
C MET A 324 -14.72 67.40 19.78
N VAL A 325 -15.66 67.57 20.70
CA VAL A 325 -15.43 67.91 22.11
C VAL A 325 -15.96 66.77 22.96
N ILE A 326 -15.07 66.14 23.73
CA ILE A 326 -15.38 65.03 24.61
C ILE A 326 -15.11 65.44 26.06
N GLU A 327 -16.15 65.27 26.88
CA GLU A 327 -16.13 65.48 28.32
C GLU A 327 -16.51 64.16 29.04
N PRO A 328 -16.24 64.02 30.36
CA PRO A 328 -16.52 62.78 31.08
C PRO A 328 -18.02 62.45 31.15
N LYS A 329 -18.88 63.47 31.04
CA LYS A 329 -20.33 63.30 30.93
C LYS A 329 -20.75 63.41 29.48
N GLN A 330 -21.42 62.37 28.99
CA GLN A 330 -21.87 62.30 27.59
C GLN A 330 -22.78 63.46 27.16
N GLN A 331 -23.54 64.07 28.09
CA GLN A 331 -24.41 65.23 27.81
C GLN A 331 -23.64 66.52 27.51
N ASP A 332 -22.39 66.60 27.93
CA ASP A 332 -21.52 67.77 27.77
C ASP A 332 -20.62 67.63 26.52
N CYS A 333 -20.65 66.47 25.84
CA CYS A 333 -19.94 66.26 24.58
C CYS A 333 -20.62 67.00 23.42
N MET A 334 -19.82 67.54 22.49
CA MET A 334 -20.29 68.24 21.29
C MET A 334 -19.59 67.71 20.05
N VAL A 335 -20.33 67.54 18.94
CA VAL A 335 -19.76 67.09 17.67
C VAL A 335 -20.23 67.99 16.53
N GLY A 336 -19.27 68.43 15.70
CA GLY A 336 -19.49 69.30 14.55
C GLY A 336 -19.48 68.56 13.21
N MET A 337 -19.86 67.28 13.17
CA MET A 337 -19.85 66.42 11.97
C MET A 337 -21.23 65.75 11.80
N GLU A 338 -21.75 65.68 10.57
CA GLU A 338 -23.16 65.27 10.33
C GLU A 338 -23.45 63.77 10.59
N ASN A 339 -22.44 62.89 10.54
CA ASN A 339 -22.64 61.42 10.51
C ASN A 339 -22.15 60.64 11.75
N THR A 340 -21.89 61.31 12.88
CA THR A 340 -21.43 60.64 14.10
C THR A 340 -22.58 60.01 14.91
N LEU A 341 -22.49 58.71 15.16
CA LEU A 341 -23.45 57.94 15.98
C LEU A 341 -23.17 58.12 17.49
N ASP A 342 -24.20 58.06 18.33
CA ASP A 342 -24.05 58.13 19.80
C ASP A 342 -23.09 57.06 20.37
N GLN A 343 -22.99 55.89 19.71
CA GLN A 343 -22.05 54.83 20.08
C GLN A 343 -20.59 55.29 19.94
N THR A 344 -20.28 56.15 18.95
CA THR A 344 -18.94 56.68 18.72
C THR A 344 -18.44 57.48 19.93
N LEU A 345 -19.31 58.24 20.60
CA LEU A 345 -18.92 59.06 21.76
C LEU A 345 -18.40 58.22 22.94
N ALA A 346 -19.05 57.08 23.24
CA ALA A 346 -18.63 56.19 24.32
C ALA A 346 -17.24 55.58 24.05
N TYR A 347 -16.97 55.19 22.80
CA TYR A 347 -15.65 54.68 22.39
C TYR A 347 -14.55 55.72 22.52
N TRP A 348 -14.85 56.98 22.19
CA TRP A 348 -13.93 58.09 22.37
C TRP A 348 -13.65 58.38 23.85
N GLN A 349 -14.69 58.41 24.69
CA GLN A 349 -14.52 58.60 26.14
C GLN A 349 -13.60 57.52 26.75
N GLN A 350 -13.86 56.25 26.42
CA GLN A 350 -13.03 55.14 26.90
C GLN A 350 -11.58 55.23 26.39
N MET A 351 -11.38 55.66 25.15
CA MET A 351 -10.04 55.87 24.59
C MET A 351 -9.29 56.96 25.35
N ILE A 352 -9.93 58.09 25.61
CA ILE A 352 -9.31 59.21 26.31
C ILE A 352 -9.02 58.86 27.77
N GLU A 353 -9.89 58.11 28.43
CA GLU A 353 -9.66 57.64 29.81
C GLU A 353 -8.44 56.71 29.93
N ASN A 354 -8.19 55.90 28.90
CA ASN A 354 -7.09 54.94 28.89
C ASN A 354 -5.76 55.54 28.42
N SER A 355 -5.80 56.41 27.42
CA SER A 355 -4.60 56.96 26.77
C SER A 355 -4.25 58.38 27.22
N GLY A 356 -5.19 59.08 27.87
CA GLY A 356 -5.05 60.48 28.27
C GLY A 356 -4.26 60.67 29.58
N PRO A 357 -3.52 61.79 29.75
CA PRO A 357 -2.70 62.04 30.94
C PRO A 357 -3.44 62.13 32.30
N ALA A 358 -4.76 62.34 32.31
CA ALA A 358 -5.52 62.71 33.51
C ALA A 358 -6.58 61.68 33.95
N GLY A 359 -6.66 60.52 33.29
CA GLY A 359 -7.66 59.48 33.56
C GLY A 359 -9.09 60.04 33.47
N GLU A 360 -9.80 60.11 34.60
CA GLU A 360 -11.23 60.48 34.66
C GLU A 360 -11.53 62.01 34.61
N ASN A 361 -10.52 62.89 34.74
CA ASN A 361 -10.72 64.33 34.94
C ASN A 361 -10.25 65.20 33.76
N TYR A 362 -10.82 64.98 32.58
CA TYR A 362 -10.36 65.60 31.33
C TYR A 362 -11.42 66.43 30.61
N ILE A 363 -10.97 67.33 29.74
CA ILE A 363 -11.75 67.89 28.64
C ILE A 363 -10.88 67.80 27.40
N TYR A 364 -11.34 67.12 26.35
CA TYR A 364 -10.60 66.98 25.10
C TYR A 364 -11.37 67.60 23.95
N CYS A 365 -10.71 68.44 23.16
CA CYS A 365 -11.24 69.04 21.95
C CYS A 365 -10.24 68.84 20.81
N ILE A 366 -10.72 68.36 19.67
CA ILE A 366 -9.95 68.28 18.43
C ILE A 366 -10.79 68.84 17.28
N SER A 367 -10.15 69.57 16.37
CA SER A 367 -10.78 70.13 15.17
C SER A 367 -9.84 70.08 13.99
N ALA A 368 -10.38 70.02 12.77
CA ALA A 368 -9.60 70.06 11.54
C ALA A 368 -10.00 71.25 10.68
N ASP A 369 -8.99 71.93 10.12
CA ASP A 369 -9.22 73.00 9.16
C ASP A 369 -9.88 72.47 7.88
N SER A 370 -11.08 72.96 7.59
CA SER A 370 -11.88 72.57 6.43
C SER A 370 -11.20 72.87 5.08
N ALA A 371 -10.24 73.80 5.03
CA ALA A 371 -9.49 74.15 3.82
C ALA A 371 -8.25 73.27 3.59
N PHE A 372 -7.81 72.51 4.61
CA PHE A 372 -6.60 71.67 4.58
C PHE A 372 -5.37 72.37 3.96
N PRO A 373 -4.95 73.56 4.46
CA PRO A 373 -3.87 74.34 3.87
C PRO A 373 -2.49 73.67 3.98
N VAL A 374 -2.29 72.76 4.94
CA VAL A 374 -1.03 72.03 5.14
C VAL A 374 -1.11 70.68 4.42
N LEU A 375 -0.06 70.28 3.69
CA LEU A 375 -0.02 68.98 3.02
C LEU A 375 0.40 67.87 4.01
N ASP A 376 -0.42 67.62 5.02
CA ASP A 376 -0.25 66.54 5.99
C ASP A 376 -0.98 65.25 5.55
N TYR A 377 -0.95 64.23 6.41
CA TYR A 377 -1.59 62.94 6.15
C TYR A 377 -3.08 63.08 5.81
N VAL A 378 -3.81 63.94 6.52
CA VAL A 378 -5.25 64.15 6.35
C VAL A 378 -5.56 64.82 5.01
N ALA A 379 -4.75 65.79 4.59
CA ALA A 379 -4.88 66.42 3.27
C ALA A 379 -4.63 65.43 2.12
N GLN A 380 -3.71 64.49 2.29
CA GLN A 380 -3.47 63.42 1.33
C GLN A 380 -4.64 62.45 1.25
N GLU A 381 -5.20 62.04 2.40
CA GLU A 381 -6.41 61.21 2.45
C GLU A 381 -7.60 61.89 1.78
N LYS A 382 -7.82 63.18 2.05
CA LYS A 382 -8.87 63.96 1.37
C LYS A 382 -8.70 63.92 -0.15
N THR A 383 -7.48 64.14 -0.64
CA THR A 383 -7.18 64.11 -2.08
C THR A 383 -7.45 62.72 -2.68
N TYR A 384 -7.18 61.66 -1.92
CA TYR A 384 -7.50 60.29 -2.31
C TYR A 384 -9.02 60.04 -2.33
N TYR A 385 -9.73 60.46 -1.29
CA TYR A 385 -11.17 60.34 -1.14
C TYR A 385 -11.91 61.04 -2.30
N ASP A 386 -11.61 62.32 -2.53
CA ASP A 386 -12.22 63.15 -3.59
C ASP A 386 -12.03 62.53 -5.00
N LYS A 387 -10.92 61.80 -5.20
CA LYS A 387 -10.61 61.16 -6.48
C LYS A 387 -11.36 59.85 -6.71
N PHE A 388 -11.59 59.06 -5.67
CA PHE A 388 -12.06 57.68 -5.80
C PHE A 388 -13.49 57.43 -5.29
N GLU A 389 -14.03 58.29 -4.42
CA GLU A 389 -15.43 58.22 -3.97
C GLU A 389 -16.42 58.12 -5.14
N PRO A 390 -16.33 58.95 -6.21
CA PRO A 390 -17.32 58.90 -7.29
C PRO A 390 -17.33 57.57 -8.07
N TRP A 391 -16.27 56.77 -7.94
CA TRP A 391 -16.09 55.52 -8.65
C TRP A 391 -16.61 54.29 -7.91
N ILE A 392 -16.83 54.36 -6.59
CA ILE A 392 -17.22 53.19 -5.80
C ILE A 392 -18.54 52.57 -6.30
N MET A 393 -19.54 53.40 -6.57
CA MET A 393 -20.86 52.96 -7.04
C MET A 393 -20.83 52.39 -8.47
N PRO A 394 -20.25 53.06 -9.47
CA PRO A 394 -20.05 52.48 -10.79
C PRO A 394 -19.34 51.12 -10.76
N LEU A 395 -18.29 50.97 -9.93
CA LEU A 395 -17.55 49.71 -9.81
C LEU A 395 -18.42 48.58 -9.22
N LEU A 396 -19.22 48.85 -8.19
CA LEU A 396 -20.15 47.86 -7.62
C LEU A 396 -21.23 47.44 -8.62
N ILE A 397 -21.78 48.38 -9.39
CA ILE A 397 -22.77 48.08 -10.44
C ILE A 397 -22.12 47.20 -11.53
N LEU A 398 -20.93 47.57 -12.00
CA LEU A 398 -20.19 46.78 -13.00
C LEU A 398 -19.85 45.38 -12.49
N THR A 399 -19.57 45.24 -11.19
CA THR A 399 -19.36 43.95 -10.54
C THR A 399 -20.60 43.06 -10.68
N GLY A 400 -21.77 43.58 -10.30
CA GLY A 400 -23.05 42.86 -10.41
C GLY A 400 -23.40 42.49 -11.86
N VAL A 401 -23.27 43.45 -12.79
CA VAL A 401 -23.53 43.23 -14.21
C VAL A 401 -22.58 42.18 -14.79
N GLY A 402 -21.29 42.25 -14.46
CA GLY A 402 -20.27 41.29 -14.89
C GLY A 402 -20.61 39.85 -14.48
N PHE A 403 -20.96 39.64 -13.21
CA PHE A 403 -21.34 38.31 -12.72
C PHE A 403 -22.66 37.80 -13.32
N ILE A 404 -23.66 38.66 -13.52
CA ILE A 404 -24.91 38.29 -14.20
C ILE A 404 -24.63 37.84 -15.64
N LEU A 405 -23.82 38.60 -16.39
CA LEU A 405 -23.45 38.25 -17.76
C LEU A 405 -22.62 36.95 -17.82
N ALA A 406 -21.71 36.73 -16.88
CA ALA A 406 -20.96 35.49 -16.76
C ALA A 406 -21.88 34.30 -16.47
N LEU A 407 -22.90 34.47 -15.61
CA LEU A 407 -23.89 33.43 -15.30
C LEU A 407 -24.76 33.09 -16.51
N ILE A 408 -25.23 34.11 -17.25
CA ILE A 408 -25.95 33.92 -18.51
C ILE A 408 -25.08 33.14 -19.51
N GLY A 409 -23.81 33.54 -19.66
CA GLY A 409 -22.83 32.85 -20.50
C GLY A 409 -22.64 31.38 -20.10
N LEU A 410 -22.51 31.10 -18.80
CA LEU A 410 -22.37 29.76 -18.24
C LEU A 410 -23.58 28.87 -18.55
N VAL A 411 -24.81 29.37 -18.33
CA VAL A 411 -26.06 28.64 -18.63
C VAL A 411 -26.12 28.31 -20.12
N ILE A 412 -25.83 29.29 -20.96
CA ILE A 412 -25.84 29.13 -22.41
C ILE A 412 -24.80 28.09 -22.87
N LEU A 413 -23.56 28.15 -22.36
CA LEU A 413 -22.50 27.19 -22.67
C LEU A 413 -22.84 25.79 -22.17
N THR A 414 -23.49 25.67 -21.01
CA THR A 414 -23.96 24.40 -20.44
C THR A 414 -24.99 23.74 -21.36
N ILE A 415 -25.93 24.50 -21.92
CA ILE A 415 -26.93 23.99 -22.88
C ILE A 415 -26.26 23.55 -24.19
N ALA A 416 -25.23 24.27 -24.64
CA ALA A 416 -24.50 24.04 -25.88
C ALA A 416 -23.43 22.94 -25.79
N ALA A 417 -22.98 22.58 -24.58
CA ALA A 417 -21.94 21.60 -24.34
C ALA A 417 -22.30 20.22 -24.93
N GLY A 418 -21.37 19.65 -25.69
CA GLY A 418 -21.47 18.31 -26.30
C GLY A 418 -22.19 18.25 -27.66
N LYS A 419 -22.89 19.31 -28.09
CA LYS A 419 -23.65 19.32 -29.36
C LYS A 419 -22.78 19.67 -30.57
N THR A 420 -22.83 18.91 -31.66
CA THR A 420 -22.11 19.23 -32.91
C THR A 420 -23.08 19.63 -34.04
N ASN A 421 -22.51 20.06 -35.17
CA ASN A 421 -23.28 20.42 -36.37
C ASN A 421 -23.82 19.20 -37.13
N LYS A 422 -23.18 18.04 -36.96
CA LYS A 422 -23.46 16.81 -37.72
C LYS A 422 -24.66 16.08 -37.14
N ASP A 423 -24.64 15.75 -35.84
CA ASP A 423 -25.62 14.84 -35.24
C ASP A 423 -26.20 15.41 -33.92
N GLN A 424 -27.30 14.84 -33.41
CA GLN A 424 -27.86 15.22 -32.09
C GLN A 424 -27.16 14.54 -30.91
N GLU A 425 -26.20 13.65 -31.19
CA GLU A 425 -25.45 12.91 -30.18
C GLU A 425 -24.45 13.80 -29.43
N VAL A 426 -24.14 13.38 -28.21
CA VAL A 426 -23.21 14.09 -27.32
C VAL A 426 -21.79 13.63 -27.65
N HIS A 427 -20.98 14.52 -28.19
CA HIS A 427 -19.57 14.22 -28.48
C HIS A 427 -18.65 14.64 -27.32
N LEU A 428 -17.76 13.73 -26.95
CA LEU A 428 -16.68 13.94 -26.00
C LEU A 428 -15.43 14.50 -26.71
N ASN A 429 -14.80 15.51 -26.13
CA ASN A 429 -13.52 16.05 -26.56
C ASN A 429 -12.36 15.15 -26.12
N PHE A 430 -11.15 15.41 -26.64
CA PHE A 430 -9.93 14.67 -26.26
C PHE A 430 -9.71 14.60 -24.74
N PHE A 431 -9.81 15.75 -24.05
CA PHE A 431 -9.66 15.83 -22.59
C PHE A 431 -10.76 15.06 -21.82
N ASP A 432 -11.94 14.92 -22.42
CA ASP A 432 -13.05 14.21 -21.77
C ASP A 432 -12.88 12.67 -21.81
N ARG A 433 -11.88 12.17 -22.56
CA ARG A 433 -11.58 10.73 -22.66
C ARG A 433 -10.69 10.21 -21.54
N TRP A 434 -10.03 11.11 -20.81
CA TRP A 434 -9.24 10.74 -19.64
C TRP A 434 -10.17 10.31 -18.49
N TYR A 435 -9.65 9.51 -17.55
CA TYR A 435 -10.41 9.12 -16.36
C TYR A 435 -10.91 10.35 -15.61
N THR A 436 -12.17 10.30 -15.17
CA THR A 436 -12.88 11.47 -14.63
C THR A 436 -12.15 12.11 -13.44
N GLU A 437 -11.61 11.29 -12.54
CA GLU A 437 -10.88 11.72 -11.35
C GLU A 437 -9.52 12.34 -11.70
N ILE A 438 -8.79 11.75 -12.65
CA ILE A 438 -7.49 12.29 -13.11
C ILE A 438 -7.70 13.64 -13.79
N ALA A 439 -8.72 13.74 -14.65
CA ALA A 439 -9.06 15.00 -15.31
C ALA A 439 -9.48 16.08 -14.29
N ALA A 440 -10.23 15.72 -13.25
CA ALA A 440 -10.60 16.64 -12.17
C ALA A 440 -9.36 17.08 -11.36
N LEU A 441 -8.49 16.15 -10.97
CA LEU A 441 -7.25 16.45 -10.24
C LEU A 441 -6.33 17.38 -11.02
N LEU A 442 -6.19 17.19 -12.33
CA LEU A 442 -5.39 18.08 -13.17
C LEU A 442 -5.99 19.49 -13.24
N VAL A 443 -7.30 19.61 -13.45
CA VAL A 443 -7.97 20.92 -13.50
C VAL A 443 -7.85 21.64 -12.16
N PHE A 444 -8.19 20.98 -11.05
CA PHE A 444 -8.12 21.60 -9.73
C PHE A 444 -6.69 21.86 -9.29
N GLY A 445 -5.76 20.92 -9.54
CA GLY A 445 -4.36 21.07 -9.19
C GLY A 445 -3.71 22.26 -9.87
N ILE A 446 -3.85 22.38 -11.20
CA ILE A 446 -3.30 23.52 -11.95
C ILE A 446 -4.01 24.81 -11.54
N TRP A 447 -5.32 24.78 -11.35
CA TRP A 447 -6.08 25.95 -10.93
C TRP A 447 -5.61 26.49 -9.57
N ILE A 448 -5.60 25.64 -8.53
CA ILE A 448 -5.19 26.01 -7.16
C ILE A 448 -3.74 26.47 -7.14
N TYR A 449 -2.85 25.75 -7.83
CA TYR A 449 -1.43 26.12 -7.87
C TYR A 449 -1.21 27.48 -8.53
N GLY A 450 -1.89 27.76 -9.65
CA GLY A 450 -1.80 29.07 -10.29
C GLY A 450 -2.39 30.20 -9.46
N VAL A 451 -3.49 29.94 -8.73
CA VAL A 451 -4.07 30.92 -7.78
C VAL A 451 -3.09 31.19 -6.63
N ALA A 452 -2.45 30.15 -6.07
CA ALA A 452 -1.47 30.30 -5.00
C ALA A 452 -0.27 31.17 -5.41
N ILE A 453 0.30 30.93 -6.60
CA ILE A 453 1.40 31.75 -7.14
C ILE A 453 0.96 33.21 -7.32
N MET A 454 -0.23 33.44 -7.90
CA MET A 454 -0.73 34.79 -8.14
C MET A 454 -1.03 35.53 -6.83
N MET A 455 -1.60 34.85 -5.83
CA MET A 455 -1.81 35.44 -4.50
C MET A 455 -0.49 35.82 -3.84
N GLN A 456 0.52 34.94 -3.90
CA GLN A 456 1.85 35.25 -3.37
C GLN A 456 2.51 36.44 -4.07
N MET A 457 2.32 36.58 -5.39
CA MET A 457 2.80 37.76 -6.14
C MET A 457 2.04 39.04 -5.79
N MET A 458 0.76 38.93 -5.39
CA MET A 458 -0.06 40.09 -5.03
C MET A 458 0.13 40.55 -3.59
N ASP A 459 0.71 39.71 -2.73
CA ASP A 459 0.97 39.98 -1.31
C ASP A 459 2.27 40.76 -1.05
N SER A 460 3.08 41.01 -2.09
CA SER A 460 4.25 41.89 -1.96
C SER A 460 3.79 43.34 -1.70
N GLY A 461 4.07 43.86 -0.50
CA GLY A 461 3.55 45.14 0.02
C GLY A 461 3.81 46.40 -0.82
N ASP A 462 4.65 46.33 -1.85
CA ASP A 462 5.01 47.46 -2.72
C ASP A 462 4.08 47.65 -3.93
N MET A 463 3.04 46.82 -4.10
CA MET A 463 2.29 46.83 -5.36
C MET A 463 1.30 48.00 -5.43
N ARG A 464 1.59 48.96 -6.32
CA ARG A 464 0.69 50.09 -6.64
C ARG A 464 -0.69 49.58 -7.07
N MET A 465 -1.73 50.38 -6.83
CA MET A 465 -3.13 50.04 -7.17
C MET A 465 -3.32 49.52 -8.61
N ALA A 466 -2.60 50.08 -9.59
CA ALA A 466 -2.64 49.59 -10.97
C ALA A 466 -2.14 48.14 -11.11
N GLY A 467 -1.09 47.76 -10.38
CA GLY A 467 -0.57 46.38 -10.36
C GLY A 467 -1.55 45.40 -9.73
N TYR A 468 -2.22 45.81 -8.64
CA TYR A 468 -3.25 44.99 -8.00
C TYR A 468 -4.42 44.69 -8.94
N LEU A 469 -4.91 45.70 -9.67
CA LEU A 469 -6.00 45.53 -10.63
C LEU A 469 -5.61 44.64 -11.81
N VAL A 470 -4.36 44.77 -12.30
CA VAL A 470 -3.82 43.87 -13.33
C VAL A 470 -3.74 42.43 -12.81
N GLY A 471 -3.25 42.24 -11.59
CA GLY A 471 -3.22 40.93 -10.90
C GLY A 471 -4.60 40.29 -10.80
N MET A 472 -5.60 41.04 -10.33
CA MET A 472 -7.01 40.59 -10.28
C MET A 472 -7.55 40.22 -11.66
N GLY A 473 -7.16 40.97 -12.70
CA GLY A 473 -7.54 40.66 -14.08
C GLY A 473 -6.96 39.33 -14.56
N ILE A 474 -5.66 39.11 -14.34
CA ILE A 474 -4.97 37.87 -14.69
C ILE A 474 -5.57 36.68 -13.92
N LEU A 475 -5.80 36.85 -12.62
CA LEU A 475 -6.42 35.84 -11.76
C LEU A 475 -7.84 35.51 -12.19
N GLY A 476 -8.62 36.51 -12.62
CA GLY A 476 -9.95 36.31 -13.20
C GLY A 476 -9.91 35.52 -14.51
N ILE A 477 -8.95 35.81 -15.40
CA ILE A 477 -8.77 35.08 -16.66
C ILE A 477 -8.39 33.62 -16.37
N TRP A 478 -7.42 33.42 -15.48
CA TRP A 478 -6.92 32.10 -15.08
C TRP A 478 -8.04 31.26 -14.46
N SER A 479 -8.71 31.80 -13.45
CA SER A 479 -9.79 31.11 -12.74
C SER A 479 -10.97 30.84 -13.65
N GLY A 480 -11.37 31.80 -14.48
CA GLY A 480 -12.44 31.64 -15.46
C GLY A 480 -12.14 30.55 -16.50
N ALA A 481 -10.91 30.50 -17.00
CA ALA A 481 -10.50 29.49 -17.98
C ALA A 481 -10.53 28.08 -17.39
N TRP A 482 -9.94 27.86 -16.22
CA TRP A 482 -9.90 26.55 -15.57
C TRP A 482 -11.28 26.11 -15.07
N PHE A 483 -12.06 27.03 -14.49
CA PHE A 483 -13.44 26.77 -14.10
C PHE A 483 -14.28 26.33 -15.31
N LEU A 484 -14.26 27.08 -16.42
CA LEU A 484 -15.03 26.71 -17.61
C LEU A 484 -14.51 25.42 -18.27
N MET A 485 -13.20 25.18 -18.27
CA MET A 485 -12.63 23.91 -18.77
C MET A 485 -13.16 22.71 -17.97
N GLY A 486 -13.08 22.78 -16.64
CA GLY A 486 -13.60 21.76 -15.73
C GLY A 486 -15.11 21.59 -15.84
N TRP A 487 -15.86 22.69 -15.77
CA TRP A 487 -17.32 22.72 -15.84
C TRP A 487 -17.84 22.14 -17.16
N LEU A 488 -17.33 22.59 -18.30
CA LEU A 488 -17.80 22.10 -19.60
C LEU A 488 -17.39 20.64 -19.85
N SER A 489 -16.23 20.20 -19.34
CA SER A 489 -15.83 18.78 -19.33
C SER A 489 -16.82 17.94 -18.51
N LEU A 490 -17.13 18.37 -17.29
CA LEU A 490 -18.09 17.71 -16.41
C LEU A 490 -19.47 17.60 -17.07
N VAL A 491 -20.01 18.71 -17.59
CA VAL A 491 -21.31 18.73 -18.28
C VAL A 491 -21.35 17.76 -19.47
N ARG A 492 -20.27 17.70 -20.27
CA ARG A 492 -20.18 16.73 -21.40
C ARG A 492 -20.19 15.29 -20.88
N ARG A 493 -19.44 14.99 -19.82
CA ARG A 493 -19.40 13.65 -19.18
C ARG A 493 -20.74 13.25 -18.55
N ILE A 494 -21.46 14.18 -17.91
CA ILE A 494 -22.82 13.96 -17.40
C ILE A 494 -23.75 13.58 -18.55
N LYS A 495 -23.80 14.40 -19.61
CA LYS A 495 -24.69 14.16 -20.76
C LYS A 495 -24.37 12.88 -21.51
N ALA A 496 -23.09 12.48 -21.59
CA ALA A 496 -22.65 11.23 -22.19
C ALA A 496 -22.80 10.00 -21.27
N ARG A 497 -23.27 10.18 -20.02
CA ARG A 497 -23.33 9.15 -18.97
C ARG A 497 -21.98 8.44 -18.74
N SER A 498 -20.88 9.15 -18.96
CA SER A 498 -19.53 8.58 -18.92
C SER A 498 -18.83 8.73 -17.58
N ILE A 499 -19.36 9.55 -16.65
CA ILE A 499 -18.72 9.83 -15.34
C ILE A 499 -18.33 8.55 -14.63
N TRP A 500 -19.31 7.67 -14.38
CA TRP A 500 -19.06 6.41 -13.71
C TRP A 500 -18.44 5.37 -14.63
N ARG A 501 -18.82 5.39 -15.93
CA ARG A 501 -18.35 4.41 -16.89
C ARG A 501 -16.82 4.42 -16.97
N ASP A 502 -16.26 5.63 -17.05
CA ASP A 502 -14.84 5.91 -17.30
C ASP A 502 -14.16 6.45 -16.00
N SER A 503 -14.62 5.98 -14.84
CA SER A 503 -14.08 6.33 -13.51
C SER A 503 -12.96 5.37 -13.08
N VAL A 504 -11.88 5.90 -12.52
CA VAL A 504 -10.83 5.11 -11.85
C VAL A 504 -11.40 4.37 -10.67
N LEU A 505 -12.27 5.01 -9.88
CA LEU A 505 -12.91 4.38 -8.73
C LEU A 505 -13.71 3.13 -9.15
N ARG A 506 -14.44 3.19 -10.27
CA ARG A 506 -15.11 2.01 -10.83
C ARG A 506 -14.12 0.91 -11.19
N HIS A 507 -13.00 1.22 -11.81
CA HIS A 507 -11.98 0.23 -12.16
C HIS A 507 -11.34 -0.39 -10.91
N VAL A 508 -11.05 0.42 -9.90
CA VAL A 508 -10.56 -0.03 -8.59
C VAL A 508 -11.60 -0.93 -7.90
N LEU A 509 -12.89 -0.56 -7.89
CA LEU A 509 -13.95 -1.37 -7.32
C LEU A 509 -14.17 -2.69 -8.09
N LEU A 510 -14.07 -2.67 -9.42
CA LEU A 510 -14.12 -3.89 -10.23
C LEU A 510 -12.89 -4.79 -9.98
N PHE A 511 -11.72 -4.19 -9.79
CA PHE A 511 -10.50 -4.91 -9.42
C PHE A 511 -10.62 -5.54 -8.02
N ILE A 512 -11.10 -4.78 -7.04
CA ILE A 512 -11.41 -5.26 -5.69
C ILE A 512 -12.45 -6.40 -5.77
N ARG A 513 -13.55 -6.22 -6.51
CA ARG A 513 -14.55 -7.28 -6.72
C ARG A 513 -13.94 -8.54 -7.34
N LYS A 514 -13.01 -8.40 -8.28
CA LYS A 514 -12.28 -9.51 -8.91
C LYS A 514 -11.32 -10.21 -7.94
N ILE A 515 -10.77 -9.50 -6.97
CA ILE A 515 -9.99 -10.07 -5.86
C ILE A 515 -10.91 -10.83 -4.92
N PHE A 516 -12.01 -10.22 -4.47
CA PHE A 516 -12.98 -10.86 -3.56
C PHE A 516 -13.70 -12.05 -4.20
N SER A 517 -13.96 -12.04 -5.51
CA SER A 517 -14.54 -13.22 -6.17
C SER A 517 -13.56 -14.40 -6.15
N LYS A 518 -12.26 -14.15 -6.38
CA LYS A 518 -11.23 -15.19 -6.26
C LYS A 518 -11.04 -15.65 -4.81
N PHE A 519 -11.29 -14.78 -3.84
CA PHE A 519 -11.31 -15.14 -2.42
C PHE A 519 -12.46 -16.09 -2.09
N ALA A 520 -13.67 -15.83 -2.61
CA ALA A 520 -14.81 -16.72 -2.45
C ALA A 520 -14.57 -18.10 -3.09
N ASP A 521 -14.00 -18.14 -4.31
CA ASP A 521 -13.56 -19.38 -4.96
C ASP A 521 -12.54 -20.14 -4.10
N MET A 522 -11.68 -19.41 -3.37
CA MET A 522 -10.70 -19.99 -2.46
C MET A 522 -11.33 -20.54 -1.16
N ILE A 523 -12.32 -19.87 -0.58
CA ILE A 523 -13.05 -20.40 0.60
C ILE A 523 -13.74 -21.71 0.25
N VAL A 524 -14.40 -21.77 -0.91
CA VAL A 524 -15.05 -23.00 -1.39
C VAL A 524 -14.01 -24.09 -1.68
N PHE A 525 -12.86 -23.73 -2.24
CA PHE A 525 -11.74 -24.65 -2.44
C PHE A 525 -11.18 -25.23 -1.12
N LEU A 526 -11.23 -24.46 -0.03
CA LEU A 526 -10.79 -24.86 1.30
C LEU A 526 -11.78 -25.80 2.03
N SER A 527 -13.06 -25.87 1.60
CA SER A 527 -14.05 -26.73 2.28
C SER A 527 -13.90 -28.22 1.97
N ASN A 528 -13.18 -28.58 0.91
CA ASN A 528 -12.90 -29.98 0.58
C ASN A 528 -11.63 -30.45 1.30
N ASN A 529 -11.88 -31.22 2.35
CA ASN A 529 -10.92 -31.57 3.40
C ASN A 529 -9.84 -32.55 2.90
N THR A 530 -8.63 -32.06 2.63
CA THR A 530 -7.44 -32.91 2.46
C THR A 530 -6.33 -32.51 3.46
N VAL A 531 -5.80 -33.50 4.18
CA VAL A 531 -4.73 -33.37 5.19
C VAL A 531 -3.51 -32.58 4.70
N SER A 532 -3.14 -32.68 3.42
CA SER A 532 -2.01 -31.92 2.85
C SER A 532 -2.27 -30.40 2.78
N ARG A 533 -3.54 -29.98 2.65
CA ARG A 533 -3.91 -28.56 2.58
C ARG A 533 -3.86 -27.92 3.96
N ILE A 534 -4.36 -28.63 4.98
CA ILE A 534 -4.28 -28.19 6.39
C ILE A 534 -2.82 -28.01 6.81
N LYS A 535 -1.93 -28.97 6.50
CA LYS A 535 -0.50 -28.86 6.83
C LYS A 535 0.17 -27.63 6.18
N THR A 536 -0.16 -27.35 4.93
CA THR A 536 0.39 -26.19 4.19
C THR A 536 -0.12 -24.86 4.76
N ILE A 537 -1.40 -24.80 5.14
CA ILE A 537 -2.02 -23.60 5.75
C ILE A 537 -1.46 -23.34 7.14
N VAL A 538 -1.31 -24.37 7.97
CA VAL A 538 -0.74 -24.21 9.32
C VAL A 538 0.72 -23.75 9.24
N ALA A 539 1.52 -24.36 8.36
CA ALA A 539 2.91 -23.94 8.15
C ALA A 539 3.00 -22.49 7.64
N PHE A 540 2.12 -22.10 6.72
CA PHE A 540 2.06 -20.73 6.22
C PHE A 540 1.57 -19.73 7.28
N GLY A 541 0.58 -20.12 8.10
CA GLY A 541 0.09 -19.31 9.22
C GLY A 541 1.16 -19.05 10.28
N VAL A 542 1.96 -20.08 10.62
CA VAL A 542 3.13 -19.92 11.51
C VAL A 542 4.18 -19.00 10.88
N PHE A 543 4.47 -19.13 9.58
CA PHE A 543 5.39 -18.25 8.88
C PHE A 543 4.93 -16.79 8.85
N VAL A 544 3.64 -16.53 8.57
CA VAL A 544 3.05 -15.18 8.61
C VAL A 544 3.05 -14.61 10.02
N PHE A 545 2.78 -15.42 11.04
CA PHE A 545 2.85 -15.00 12.44
C PHE A 545 4.28 -14.61 12.85
N LEU A 546 5.29 -15.40 12.46
CA LEU A 546 6.69 -15.08 12.70
C LEU A 546 7.13 -13.81 11.98
N LEU A 547 6.68 -13.59 10.74
CA LEU A 547 6.95 -12.36 10.00
C LEU A 547 6.23 -11.14 10.61
N PHE A 548 4.98 -11.29 11.04
CA PHE A 548 4.23 -10.24 11.73
C PHE A 548 4.93 -9.80 13.02
N MET A 549 5.37 -10.77 13.83
CA MET A 549 6.18 -10.53 15.03
C MET A 549 7.51 -9.83 14.70
N ALA A 550 8.19 -10.23 13.62
CA ALA A 550 9.43 -9.60 13.18
C ALA A 550 9.23 -8.15 12.68
N THR A 551 8.13 -7.85 11.97
CA THR A 551 7.79 -6.47 11.56
C THR A 551 7.34 -5.59 12.72
N GLY A 552 6.66 -6.14 13.72
CA GLY A 552 6.24 -5.42 14.93
C GLY A 552 7.40 -4.97 15.81
N LEU A 553 8.58 -5.58 15.64
CA LEU A 553 9.82 -5.21 16.35
C LEU A 553 10.57 -4.03 15.71
N PHE A 554 10.24 -3.61 14.48
CA PHE A 554 11.13 -2.76 13.67
C PHE A 554 10.54 -1.44 13.12
N VAL A 555 9.27 -1.07 13.30
CA VAL A 555 8.71 0.08 12.52
C VAL A 555 7.78 1.02 13.31
N GLY A 556 8.06 2.33 13.22
CA GLY A 556 7.23 3.47 13.61
C GLY A 556 6.14 3.86 12.58
N ALA A 557 5.75 5.13 12.54
CA ALA A 557 4.43 5.67 12.11
C ALA A 557 3.84 5.38 10.70
N ASP A 558 4.46 4.58 9.83
CA ASP A 558 3.96 4.27 8.45
C ASP A 558 3.22 2.92 8.34
N ILE A 559 2.35 2.63 9.31
CA ILE A 559 1.72 1.33 9.55
C ILE A 559 0.78 0.82 8.40
N PRO A 560 -0.07 1.65 7.75
CA PRO A 560 -1.15 1.11 6.91
C PRO A 560 -0.69 0.61 5.53
N PHE A 561 0.28 1.28 4.90
CA PHE A 561 0.70 0.95 3.53
C PHE A 561 1.53 -0.34 3.48
N PHE A 562 2.47 -0.50 4.41
CA PHE A 562 3.29 -1.71 4.51
C PHE A 562 2.46 -2.94 4.89
N LEU A 563 1.46 -2.79 5.78
CA LEU A 563 0.52 -3.87 6.09
C LEU A 563 -0.28 -4.32 4.86
N LEU A 564 -0.73 -3.39 4.01
CA LEU A 564 -1.49 -3.74 2.81
C LEU A 564 -0.63 -4.49 1.78
N VAL A 565 0.59 -4.03 1.52
CA VAL A 565 1.54 -4.72 0.62
C VAL A 565 1.92 -6.09 1.19
N PHE A 566 2.10 -6.20 2.51
CA PHE A 566 2.39 -7.45 3.21
C PHE A 566 1.25 -8.46 3.09
N VAL A 567 0.00 -8.03 3.30
CA VAL A 567 -1.17 -8.88 3.14
C VAL A 567 -1.25 -9.37 1.69
N VAL A 568 -1.12 -8.49 0.70
CA VAL A 568 -1.21 -8.86 -0.72
C VAL A 568 -0.11 -9.88 -1.11
N THR A 569 1.13 -9.67 -0.68
CA THR A 569 2.25 -10.58 -0.98
C THR A 569 2.09 -11.94 -0.32
N CYS A 570 1.67 -11.99 0.95
CA CYS A 570 1.33 -13.23 1.64
C CYS A 570 0.20 -13.98 0.94
N TRP A 571 -0.82 -13.27 0.46
CA TRP A 571 -1.94 -13.85 -0.26
C TRP A 571 -1.53 -14.52 -1.58
N VAL A 572 -0.67 -13.84 -2.36
CA VAL A 572 -0.14 -14.40 -3.60
C VAL A 572 0.68 -15.66 -3.34
N ALA A 573 1.51 -15.66 -2.29
CA ALA A 573 2.31 -16.81 -1.89
C ALA A 573 1.44 -18.00 -1.46
N LEU A 574 0.43 -17.77 -0.61
CA LEU A 574 -0.50 -18.81 -0.16
C LEU A 574 -1.27 -19.44 -1.34
N TYR A 575 -1.77 -18.60 -2.25
CA TYR A 575 -2.47 -19.08 -3.44
C TYR A 575 -1.57 -19.98 -4.30
N TYR A 576 -0.31 -19.59 -4.49
CA TYR A 576 0.66 -20.39 -5.26
C TYR A 576 0.95 -21.75 -4.60
N LEU A 577 1.15 -21.77 -3.27
CA LEU A 577 1.41 -23.00 -2.51
C LEU A 577 0.21 -23.95 -2.54
N LEU A 578 -1.01 -23.45 -2.35
CA LEU A 578 -2.24 -24.25 -2.40
C LEU A 578 -2.47 -24.85 -3.80
N LYS A 579 -2.24 -24.05 -4.85
CA LYS A 579 -2.34 -24.51 -6.24
C LYS A 579 -1.32 -25.61 -6.55
N LYS A 580 -0.09 -25.48 -6.03
CA LYS A 580 0.95 -26.51 -6.15
C LYS A 580 0.58 -27.78 -5.40
N ALA A 581 0.05 -27.69 -4.19
CA ALA A 581 -0.40 -28.85 -3.41
C ALA A 581 -1.54 -29.59 -4.11
N TRP A 582 -2.49 -28.86 -4.70
CA TRP A 582 -3.63 -29.43 -5.43
C TRP A 582 -3.21 -30.22 -6.66
N GLY A 583 -2.34 -29.66 -7.49
CA GLY A 583 -1.90 -30.37 -8.70
C GLY A 583 -1.13 -31.65 -8.39
N ARG A 584 -0.41 -31.70 -7.25
CA ARG A 584 0.25 -32.93 -6.78
C ARG A 584 -0.77 -33.99 -6.35
N GLU A 585 -1.81 -33.60 -5.63
CA GLU A 585 -2.87 -34.50 -5.17
C GLU A 585 -3.63 -35.11 -6.36
N GLN A 586 -3.98 -34.29 -7.36
CA GLN A 586 -4.66 -34.75 -8.56
C GLN A 586 -3.84 -35.76 -9.37
N ILE A 587 -2.52 -35.54 -9.47
CA ILE A 587 -1.61 -36.48 -10.14
C ILE A 587 -1.52 -37.80 -9.35
N LEU A 588 -1.42 -37.74 -8.02
CA LEU A 588 -1.35 -38.94 -7.18
C LEU A 588 -2.63 -39.78 -7.24
N ASP A 589 -3.80 -39.13 -7.16
CA ASP A 589 -5.09 -39.82 -7.27
C ASP A 589 -5.27 -40.42 -8.67
N GLY A 590 -4.88 -39.67 -9.71
CA GLY A 590 -4.96 -40.17 -11.08
C GLY A 590 -4.03 -41.35 -11.34
N LEU A 591 -2.79 -41.27 -10.82
CA LEU A 591 -1.84 -42.38 -10.88
C LEU A 591 -2.36 -43.61 -10.13
N LYS A 592 -2.96 -43.41 -8.95
CA LYS A 592 -3.55 -44.50 -8.16
C LYS A 592 -4.66 -45.23 -8.92
N LYS A 593 -5.55 -44.50 -9.61
CA LYS A 593 -6.61 -45.11 -10.43
C LYS A 593 -6.06 -45.96 -11.56
N ILE A 594 -4.99 -45.48 -12.21
CA ILE A 594 -4.30 -46.22 -13.27
C ILE A 594 -3.67 -47.50 -12.70
N THR A 595 -3.02 -47.43 -11.52
CA THR A 595 -2.44 -48.62 -10.88
C THR A 595 -3.48 -49.60 -10.34
N ASP A 596 -4.67 -49.13 -9.97
CA ASP A 596 -5.78 -49.93 -9.47
C ASP A 596 -6.59 -50.61 -10.62
N GLY A 597 -6.18 -50.43 -11.89
CA GLY A 597 -6.70 -51.18 -13.04
C GLY A 597 -7.49 -50.36 -14.08
N ASP A 598 -7.73 -49.06 -13.85
CA ASP A 598 -8.39 -48.18 -14.82
C ASP A 598 -7.37 -47.55 -15.78
N LEU A 599 -6.87 -48.37 -16.71
CA LEU A 599 -5.83 -47.96 -17.67
C LEU A 599 -6.29 -46.88 -18.67
N GLN A 600 -7.60 -46.70 -18.83
CA GLN A 600 -8.20 -45.67 -19.69
C GLN A 600 -8.34 -44.32 -18.98
N TYR A 601 -8.09 -44.25 -17.68
CA TYR A 601 -8.19 -43.02 -16.90
C TYR A 601 -7.12 -42.01 -17.31
N LYS A 602 -7.57 -40.85 -17.83
CA LYS A 602 -6.69 -39.72 -18.15
C LYS A 602 -6.72 -38.67 -17.03
N ILE A 603 -5.54 -38.30 -16.54
CA ILE A 603 -5.37 -37.23 -15.56
C ILE A 603 -5.75 -35.89 -16.22
N PRO A 604 -6.74 -35.15 -15.71
CA PRO A 604 -7.16 -33.89 -16.33
C PRO A 604 -6.07 -32.80 -16.25
N THR A 605 -5.65 -32.27 -17.38
CA THR A 605 -4.50 -31.34 -17.47
C THR A 605 -4.86 -29.86 -17.50
N GLU A 606 -6.14 -29.52 -17.69
CA GLU A 606 -6.62 -28.13 -17.84
C GLU A 606 -6.29 -27.22 -16.65
N LYS A 607 -6.19 -27.80 -15.45
CA LYS A 607 -5.98 -27.07 -14.20
C LYS A 607 -4.56 -27.25 -13.64
N LEU A 608 -3.71 -28.02 -14.31
CA LEU A 608 -2.30 -28.25 -13.96
C LEU A 608 -1.39 -27.25 -14.69
N PHE A 609 -0.31 -26.83 -14.06
CA PHE A 609 0.59 -25.79 -14.59
C PHE A 609 2.06 -26.21 -14.50
N GLY A 610 2.87 -25.76 -15.46
CA GLY A 610 4.31 -25.98 -15.49
C GLY A 610 4.69 -27.46 -15.49
N GLU A 611 5.54 -27.87 -14.54
CA GLU A 611 6.03 -29.25 -14.39
C GLU A 611 4.91 -30.25 -14.12
N GLN A 612 3.87 -29.87 -13.36
CA GLN A 612 2.76 -30.77 -13.04
C GLN A 612 1.98 -31.20 -14.28
N LYS A 613 1.78 -30.27 -15.22
CA LYS A 613 1.14 -30.57 -16.49
C LYS A 613 1.97 -31.54 -17.32
N LYS A 614 3.30 -31.33 -17.40
CA LYS A 614 4.21 -32.24 -18.10
C LYS A 614 4.19 -33.65 -17.51
N ILE A 615 4.19 -33.77 -16.19
CA ILE A 615 4.11 -35.08 -15.50
C ILE A 615 2.78 -35.77 -15.82
N ALA A 616 1.65 -35.06 -15.75
CA ALA A 616 0.36 -35.63 -16.10
C ALA A 616 0.27 -36.03 -17.58
N ASP A 617 0.83 -35.22 -18.49
CA ASP A 617 0.92 -35.55 -19.91
C ASP A 617 1.75 -36.84 -20.11
N TYR A 618 2.93 -36.97 -19.49
CA TYR A 618 3.73 -38.20 -19.59
C TYR A 618 2.97 -39.42 -19.08
N ILE A 619 2.28 -39.32 -17.95
CA ILE A 619 1.48 -40.43 -17.41
C ILE A 619 0.34 -40.81 -18.36
N ASN A 620 -0.34 -39.83 -18.95
CA ASN A 620 -1.43 -40.08 -19.90
C ASN A 620 -0.94 -40.80 -21.18
N HIS A 621 0.29 -40.52 -21.66
CA HIS A 621 0.86 -41.21 -22.82
C HIS A 621 1.38 -42.63 -22.48
N ILE A 622 1.68 -42.92 -21.22
CA ILE A 622 2.05 -44.29 -20.80
C ILE A 622 0.87 -45.26 -21.01
N GLY A 623 -0.37 -44.84 -20.75
CA GLY A 623 -1.56 -45.66 -21.00
C GLY A 623 -1.71 -46.03 -22.48
N GLU A 624 -1.50 -45.07 -23.39
CA GLU A 624 -1.59 -45.28 -24.84
C GLU A 624 -0.50 -46.24 -25.36
N GLY A 625 0.70 -46.16 -24.82
CA GLY A 625 1.80 -47.07 -25.16
C GLY A 625 1.52 -48.52 -24.72
N LEU A 626 0.82 -48.72 -23.60
CA LEU A 626 0.46 -50.05 -23.11
C LEU A 626 -0.65 -50.70 -23.96
N ASP A 627 -1.69 -49.93 -24.32
CA ASP A 627 -2.77 -50.41 -25.20
C ASP A 627 -2.22 -50.86 -26.56
N ALA A 628 -1.32 -50.07 -27.16
CA ALA A 628 -0.68 -50.43 -28.43
C ALA A 628 0.19 -51.69 -28.33
N ALA A 629 0.84 -51.93 -27.19
CA ALA A 629 1.62 -53.14 -26.96
C ALA A 629 0.72 -54.38 -26.82
N VAL A 630 -0.41 -54.27 -26.13
CA VAL A 630 -1.41 -55.35 -25.99
C VAL A 630 -2.05 -55.69 -27.33
N GLU A 631 -2.47 -54.70 -28.11
CA GLU A 631 -3.10 -54.92 -29.42
C GLU A 631 -2.15 -55.61 -30.40
N ASN A 632 -0.88 -55.20 -30.45
CA ASN A 632 0.13 -55.84 -31.29
C ASN A 632 0.39 -57.30 -30.88
N SER A 633 0.37 -57.61 -29.59
CA SER A 633 0.50 -58.98 -29.09
C SER A 633 -0.67 -59.86 -29.57
N LEU A 634 -1.90 -59.38 -29.41
CA LEU A 634 -3.11 -60.10 -29.86
C LEU A 634 -3.15 -60.30 -31.38
N LYS A 635 -2.71 -59.30 -32.15
CA LYS A 635 -2.62 -59.38 -33.61
C LYS A 635 -1.60 -60.45 -34.05
N ASN A 636 -0.45 -60.52 -33.40
CA ASN A 636 0.57 -61.52 -33.69
C ASN A 636 0.08 -62.95 -33.42
N GLU A 637 -0.65 -63.18 -32.33
CA GLU A 637 -1.23 -64.51 -32.04
C GLU A 637 -2.29 -64.93 -33.08
N ARG A 638 -3.16 -64.00 -33.49
CA ARG A 638 -4.15 -64.27 -34.54
C ARG A 638 -3.49 -64.61 -35.88
N MET A 639 -2.45 -63.87 -36.27
CA MET A 639 -1.72 -64.12 -37.53
C MET A 639 -1.02 -65.49 -37.55
N LYS A 640 -0.40 -65.92 -36.44
CA LYS A 640 0.22 -67.27 -36.34
C LYS A 640 -0.80 -68.38 -36.61
N THR A 641 -2.00 -68.22 -36.07
CA THR A 641 -3.10 -69.19 -36.17
C THR A 641 -3.64 -69.34 -37.59
N GLU A 642 -3.86 -68.21 -38.25
CA GLU A 642 -4.38 -68.16 -39.61
C GLU A 642 -3.38 -68.80 -40.58
N LEU A 643 -2.08 -68.54 -40.40
CA LEU A 643 -1.02 -69.15 -41.19
C LEU A 643 -0.97 -70.68 -41.05
N ILE A 644 -1.06 -71.22 -39.83
CA ILE A 644 -1.06 -72.67 -39.60
C ILE A 644 -2.29 -73.33 -40.25
N THR A 645 -3.46 -72.70 -40.13
CA THR A 645 -4.71 -73.21 -40.70
C THR A 645 -4.65 -73.27 -42.24
N ASN A 646 -4.14 -72.21 -42.87
CA ASN A 646 -4.03 -72.13 -44.33
C ASN A 646 -3.02 -73.14 -44.90
N VAL A 647 -1.82 -73.22 -44.31
CA VAL A 647 -0.78 -74.19 -44.74
C VAL A 647 -1.29 -75.63 -44.64
N SER A 648 -2.02 -75.94 -43.57
CA SER A 648 -2.53 -77.29 -43.36
C SER A 648 -3.60 -77.68 -44.38
N HIS A 649 -4.44 -76.73 -44.81
CA HIS A 649 -5.40 -76.97 -45.90
C HIS A 649 -4.67 -77.33 -47.21
N ASP A 650 -3.60 -76.61 -47.52
CA ASP A 650 -2.79 -76.85 -48.72
C ASP A 650 -2.04 -78.19 -48.69
N ILE A 651 -1.75 -78.75 -47.50
CA ILE A 651 -1.18 -80.09 -47.33
C ILE A 651 -2.25 -81.19 -47.49
N LYS A 652 -3.49 -80.95 -47.04
CA LYS A 652 -4.58 -81.95 -47.06
C LYS A 652 -4.97 -82.38 -48.49
N THR A 653 -5.02 -81.43 -49.42
CA THR A 653 -5.40 -81.69 -50.82
C THR A 653 -4.46 -82.68 -51.53
N PRO A 654 -3.13 -82.45 -51.63
CA PRO A 654 -2.22 -83.39 -52.27
C PRO A 654 -2.13 -84.73 -51.55
N LEU A 655 -2.25 -84.74 -50.22
CA LEU A 655 -2.23 -85.97 -49.44
C LEU A 655 -3.42 -86.90 -49.74
N THR A 656 -4.62 -86.32 -49.92
CA THR A 656 -5.82 -87.08 -50.30
C THR A 656 -5.63 -87.75 -51.67
N SER A 657 -4.97 -87.08 -52.61
CA SER A 657 -4.61 -87.68 -53.90
C SER A 657 -3.62 -88.84 -53.74
N ILE A 658 -2.60 -88.72 -52.89
CA ILE A 658 -1.64 -89.79 -52.62
C ILE A 658 -2.34 -91.04 -52.06
N ILE A 659 -3.22 -90.88 -51.08
CA ILE A 659 -4.00 -91.99 -50.50
C ILE A 659 -4.84 -92.68 -51.57
N ASN A 660 -5.58 -91.91 -52.38
CA ASN A 660 -6.40 -92.47 -53.46
C ASN A 660 -5.57 -93.26 -54.48
N TYR A 661 -4.37 -92.78 -54.86
CA TYR A 661 -3.50 -93.53 -55.78
C TYR A 661 -2.96 -94.81 -55.16
N ILE A 662 -2.64 -94.80 -53.86
CA ILE A 662 -2.24 -96.02 -53.14
C ILE A 662 -3.41 -97.02 -53.15
N ASP A 663 -4.64 -96.57 -52.86
CA ASP A 663 -5.84 -97.42 -52.89
C ASP A 663 -6.08 -98.02 -54.27
N LEU A 664 -5.93 -97.21 -55.34
CA LEU A 664 -6.02 -97.69 -56.73
C LEU A 664 -4.95 -98.75 -57.02
N LEU A 665 -3.71 -98.53 -56.61
CA LEU A 665 -2.61 -99.48 -56.82
C LEU A 665 -2.81 -100.78 -56.03
N LYS A 666 -3.42 -100.74 -54.83
CA LYS A 666 -3.76 -101.95 -54.07
C LYS A 666 -4.85 -102.78 -54.76
N ARG A 667 -5.81 -102.13 -55.42
CA ARG A 667 -6.90 -102.80 -56.17
C ARG A 667 -6.40 -103.58 -57.40
N GLU A 668 -5.28 -103.17 -57.98
CA GLU A 668 -4.62 -103.93 -59.07
C GLU A 668 -4.02 -105.27 -58.59
N ASN A 669 -4.03 -105.54 -57.28
CA ASN A 669 -3.60 -106.79 -56.63
C ASN A 669 -2.23 -107.32 -57.13
N PRO A 670 -1.13 -106.55 -56.94
CA PRO A 670 0.18 -106.93 -57.44
C PRO A 670 0.64 -108.29 -56.87
N GLU A 671 1.15 -109.16 -57.75
CA GLU A 671 1.64 -110.50 -57.39
C GLU A 671 2.96 -110.46 -56.62
N ASP A 672 3.79 -109.43 -56.80
CA ASP A 672 5.07 -109.29 -56.08
C ASP A 672 4.83 -108.89 -54.61
N PRO A 673 5.19 -109.74 -53.63
CA PRO A 673 5.03 -109.44 -52.21
C PRO A 673 5.83 -108.20 -51.75
N LYS A 674 6.90 -107.82 -52.44
CA LYS A 674 7.63 -106.56 -52.15
C LYS A 674 6.80 -105.33 -52.49
N ILE A 675 6.10 -105.34 -53.62
CA ILE A 675 5.24 -104.23 -54.04
C ILE A 675 4.08 -104.07 -53.06
N ARG A 676 3.46 -105.18 -52.64
CA ARG A 676 2.41 -105.17 -51.62
C ARG A 676 2.90 -104.57 -50.30
N GLY A 677 4.08 -105.00 -49.84
CA GLY A 677 4.72 -104.42 -48.66
C GLY A 677 5.03 -102.92 -48.80
N TYR A 678 5.44 -102.45 -49.97
CA TYR A 678 5.65 -101.01 -50.21
C TYR A 678 4.33 -100.22 -50.18
N LEU A 679 3.26 -100.75 -50.77
CA LEU A 679 1.94 -100.12 -50.73
C LEU A 679 1.38 -100.04 -49.31
N ASP A 680 1.54 -101.11 -48.51
CA ASP A 680 1.13 -101.11 -47.10
C ASP A 680 1.93 -100.07 -46.29
N VAL A 681 3.24 -99.93 -46.53
CA VAL A 681 4.05 -98.89 -45.88
C VAL A 681 3.61 -97.50 -46.32
N LEU A 682 3.41 -97.27 -47.62
CA LEU A 682 2.99 -95.97 -48.15
C LEU A 682 1.61 -95.55 -47.62
N GLU A 683 0.65 -96.48 -47.57
CA GLU A 683 -0.69 -96.24 -47.02
C GLU A 683 -0.60 -95.83 -45.55
N ASN A 684 0.12 -96.61 -44.73
CA ASN A 684 0.32 -96.31 -43.31
C ASN A 684 0.98 -94.95 -43.11
N LYS A 685 1.99 -94.59 -43.91
CA LYS A 685 2.64 -93.28 -43.82
C LYS A 685 1.74 -92.13 -44.27
N ALA A 686 0.95 -92.32 -45.33
CA ALA A 686 0.02 -91.31 -45.83
C ALA A 686 -1.16 -91.06 -44.87
N GLN A 687 -1.76 -92.13 -44.33
CA GLN A 687 -2.79 -92.03 -43.30
C GLN A 687 -2.26 -91.38 -42.03
N ARG A 688 -1.03 -91.73 -41.60
CA ARG A 688 -0.38 -91.09 -40.46
C ARG A 688 -0.17 -89.59 -40.70
N LEU A 689 0.25 -89.17 -41.90
CA LEU A 689 0.42 -87.75 -42.22
C LEU A 689 -0.93 -87.00 -42.21
N LYS A 690 -2.02 -87.68 -42.58
CA LYS A 690 -3.37 -87.10 -42.59
C LYS A 690 -3.80 -86.78 -41.18
N VAL A 691 -3.67 -87.74 -40.27
CA VAL A 691 -3.97 -87.56 -38.84
C VAL A 691 -3.09 -86.46 -38.24
N LEU A 692 -1.79 -86.44 -38.54
CA LEU A 692 -0.89 -85.39 -38.06
C LEU A 692 -1.31 -83.98 -38.51
N THR A 693 -1.68 -83.84 -39.78
CA THR A 693 -2.10 -82.55 -40.34
C THR A 693 -3.41 -82.09 -39.70
N GLU A 694 -4.36 -83.00 -39.49
CA GLU A 694 -5.64 -82.72 -38.82
C GLU A 694 -5.43 -82.34 -37.34
N ASP A 695 -4.57 -83.06 -36.62
CA ASP A 695 -4.21 -82.76 -35.23
C ASP A 695 -3.53 -81.38 -35.09
N VAL A 696 -2.66 -80.98 -36.02
CA VAL A 696 -2.00 -79.65 -36.00
C VAL A 696 -3.02 -78.52 -36.16
N VAL A 697 -3.98 -78.67 -37.08
CA VAL A 697 -5.05 -77.69 -37.26
C VAL A 697 -5.93 -77.61 -36.03
N GLU A 698 -6.31 -78.76 -35.47
CA GLU A 698 -7.16 -78.83 -34.28
C GLU A 698 -6.45 -78.19 -33.07
N ALA A 699 -5.19 -78.53 -32.82
CA ALA A 699 -4.38 -77.92 -31.76
C ALA A 699 -4.23 -76.41 -31.94
N SER A 700 -3.97 -75.94 -33.18
CA SER A 700 -3.87 -74.50 -33.45
C SER A 700 -5.18 -73.77 -33.14
N LYS A 701 -6.32 -74.31 -33.60
CA LYS A 701 -7.63 -73.69 -33.35
C LYS A 701 -8.01 -73.74 -31.87
N ALA A 702 -7.66 -74.83 -31.17
CA ALA A 702 -7.94 -75.00 -29.75
C ALA A 702 -7.16 -74.00 -28.88
N SER A 703 -5.85 -73.78 -29.14
CA SER A 703 -5.06 -72.77 -28.40
C SER A 703 -5.65 -71.38 -28.48
N THR A 704 -6.22 -71.04 -29.63
CA THR A 704 -6.59 -69.66 -29.94
C THR A 704 -8.06 -69.39 -29.67
N GLY A 705 -8.77 -70.39 -29.12
CA GLY A 705 -10.22 -70.34 -28.92
C GLY A 705 -11.01 -70.21 -30.23
N ASN A 706 -10.39 -70.50 -31.38
CA ASN A 706 -11.04 -70.38 -32.70
C ASN A 706 -11.72 -71.70 -33.11
N ILE A 707 -12.37 -72.34 -32.14
CA ILE A 707 -13.22 -73.51 -32.30
C ILE A 707 -14.63 -73.11 -31.87
N SER A 708 -15.61 -73.32 -32.76
CA SER A 708 -17.02 -73.22 -32.38
C SER A 708 -17.38 -74.46 -31.55
N LEU A 709 -17.88 -74.25 -30.33
CA LEU A 709 -18.40 -75.29 -29.45
C LEU A 709 -19.93 -75.31 -29.50
N GLU A 710 -20.51 -76.48 -29.70
CA GLU A 710 -21.94 -76.70 -29.59
C GLU A 710 -22.25 -77.25 -28.19
N MET A 711 -22.31 -76.35 -27.21
CA MET A 711 -22.56 -76.72 -25.81
C MET A 711 -23.99 -77.24 -25.62
N THR A 712 -24.12 -78.50 -25.24
CA THR A 712 -25.39 -79.20 -25.03
C THR A 712 -25.40 -79.91 -23.67
N GLU A 713 -26.59 -80.20 -23.15
CA GLU A 713 -26.73 -81.10 -22.01
C GLU A 713 -26.54 -82.53 -22.47
N LEU A 714 -25.58 -83.24 -21.88
CA LEU A 714 -25.31 -84.64 -22.18
C LEU A 714 -25.04 -85.42 -20.89
N ASN A 715 -25.33 -86.72 -20.93
CA ASN A 715 -24.99 -87.65 -19.86
C ASN A 715 -23.53 -88.07 -20.00
N PHE A 716 -22.68 -87.63 -19.07
CA PHE A 716 -21.24 -87.90 -19.08
C PHE A 716 -20.94 -89.40 -18.90
N VAL A 717 -21.72 -90.10 -18.06
CA VAL A 717 -21.57 -91.55 -17.83
C VAL A 717 -21.87 -92.34 -19.11
N GLU A 718 -22.92 -91.97 -19.83
CA GLU A 718 -23.28 -92.60 -21.11
C GLU A 718 -22.19 -92.41 -22.17
N LEU A 719 -21.66 -91.18 -22.31
CA LEU A 719 -20.57 -90.89 -23.25
C LEU A 719 -19.30 -91.69 -22.93
N VAL A 720 -18.93 -91.81 -21.66
CA VAL A 720 -17.78 -92.63 -21.24
C VAL A 720 -18.01 -94.11 -21.54
N ASN A 721 -19.23 -94.63 -21.31
CA ASN A 721 -19.59 -96.00 -21.67
C ASN A 721 -19.49 -96.28 -23.17
N GLN A 722 -19.91 -95.34 -24.01
CA GLN A 722 -19.77 -95.46 -25.47
C GLN A 722 -18.29 -95.57 -25.88
N VAL A 723 -17.42 -94.73 -25.31
CA VAL A 723 -15.97 -94.78 -25.59
C VAL A 723 -15.35 -96.08 -25.07
N ILE A 724 -15.77 -96.58 -23.90
CA ILE A 724 -15.29 -97.88 -23.39
C ILE A 724 -15.61 -99.00 -24.38
N GLY A 725 -16.83 -99.04 -24.93
CA GLY A 725 -17.23 -100.03 -25.93
C GLY A 725 -16.41 -99.96 -27.21
N GLU A 726 -16.06 -98.76 -27.68
CA GLU A 726 -15.22 -98.57 -28.87
C GLU A 726 -13.76 -99.02 -28.69
N PHE A 727 -13.26 -99.01 -27.45
CA PHE A 727 -11.88 -99.39 -27.13
C PHE A 727 -11.75 -100.81 -26.57
N GLU A 728 -12.84 -101.55 -26.39
CA GLU A 728 -12.85 -102.91 -25.84
C GLU A 728 -11.96 -103.86 -26.65
N GLU A 729 -12.16 -103.94 -27.96
CA GLU A 729 -11.36 -104.80 -28.87
C GLU A 729 -9.85 -104.45 -28.81
N LYS A 730 -9.51 -103.15 -28.82
CA LYS A 730 -8.11 -102.68 -28.76
C LYS A 730 -7.43 -103.03 -27.43
N PHE A 731 -8.18 -103.06 -26.33
CA PHE A 731 -7.67 -103.47 -25.04
C PHE A 731 -7.53 -104.99 -24.95
N GLU A 732 -8.48 -105.76 -25.50
CA GLU A 732 -8.40 -107.22 -25.59
C GLU A 732 -7.20 -107.69 -26.42
N GLU A 733 -6.91 -107.06 -27.57
CA GLU A 733 -5.74 -107.35 -28.41
C GLU A 733 -4.40 -107.29 -27.63
N ARG A 734 -4.34 -106.46 -26.58
CA ARG A 734 -3.15 -106.26 -25.73
C ARG A 734 -3.28 -106.91 -24.35
N ASN A 735 -4.31 -107.74 -24.13
CA ASN A 735 -4.64 -108.36 -22.85
C ASN A 735 -4.77 -107.34 -21.69
N LEU A 736 -5.28 -106.15 -21.96
CA LEU A 736 -5.51 -105.11 -20.96
C LEU A 736 -6.90 -105.31 -20.35
N LYS A 737 -6.96 -105.60 -19.05
CA LYS A 737 -8.22 -105.82 -18.35
C LYS A 737 -8.80 -104.50 -17.83
N MET A 738 -9.89 -104.04 -18.42
CA MET A 738 -10.62 -102.87 -17.91
C MET A 738 -11.32 -103.16 -16.58
N VAL A 739 -11.22 -102.22 -15.64
CA VAL A 739 -11.94 -102.20 -14.37
C VAL A 739 -12.70 -100.87 -14.32
N VAL A 740 -14.02 -100.95 -14.48
CA VAL A 740 -14.89 -99.78 -14.62
C VAL A 740 -15.71 -99.60 -13.35
N HIS A 741 -15.76 -98.37 -12.83
CA HIS A 741 -16.57 -98.00 -11.68
C HIS A 741 -17.25 -96.64 -11.91
N PHE A 742 -18.56 -96.60 -11.70
CA PHE A 742 -19.37 -95.38 -11.77
C PHE A 742 -20.13 -95.20 -10.45
N ASP A 743 -20.05 -94.01 -9.85
CA ASP A 743 -20.73 -93.70 -8.58
C ASP A 743 -22.25 -93.55 -8.75
N GLU A 744 -22.70 -92.98 -9.88
CA GLU A 744 -24.11 -92.77 -10.23
C GLU A 744 -24.36 -93.26 -11.68
N GLU A 745 -25.61 -93.61 -12.02
CA GLU A 745 -26.00 -94.05 -13.37
C GLU A 745 -26.03 -92.89 -14.39
N GLU A 746 -26.26 -91.66 -13.94
CA GLU A 746 -26.36 -90.48 -14.80
C GLU A 746 -25.62 -89.28 -14.19
N ALA A 747 -24.84 -88.57 -15.01
CA ALA A 747 -24.23 -87.30 -14.62
C ALA A 747 -24.39 -86.28 -15.75
N ILE A 748 -25.30 -85.32 -15.59
CA ILE A 748 -25.60 -84.31 -16.61
C ILE A 748 -24.59 -83.16 -16.53
N ILE A 749 -23.88 -82.93 -17.64
CA ILE A 749 -22.93 -81.83 -17.80
C ILE A 749 -23.31 -81.00 -19.04
N CYS A 750 -22.90 -79.73 -19.07
CA CYS A 750 -23.01 -78.89 -20.25
C CYS A 750 -21.67 -78.93 -21.01
N ALA A 751 -21.62 -79.63 -22.14
CA ALA A 751 -20.41 -79.81 -22.94
C ALA A 751 -20.76 -80.05 -24.42
N ASP A 752 -19.78 -79.94 -25.31
CA ASP A 752 -19.88 -80.36 -26.70
C ASP A 752 -19.54 -81.85 -26.80
N GLY A 753 -20.55 -82.68 -27.06
CA GLY A 753 -20.39 -84.13 -27.07
C GLY A 753 -19.36 -84.64 -28.08
N ARG A 754 -19.20 -83.98 -29.23
CA ARG A 754 -18.23 -84.38 -30.26
C ARG A 754 -16.81 -84.06 -29.82
N ARG A 755 -16.60 -82.88 -29.22
CA ARG A 755 -15.29 -82.47 -28.69
C ARG A 755 -14.91 -83.26 -27.45
N LEU A 756 -15.88 -83.56 -26.59
CA LEU A 756 -15.64 -84.37 -25.41
C LEU A 756 -15.35 -85.84 -25.78
N TRP A 757 -16.05 -86.42 -26.78
CA TRP A 757 -15.67 -87.72 -27.35
C TRP A 757 -14.22 -87.71 -27.84
N ARG A 758 -13.79 -86.65 -28.54
CA ARG A 758 -12.40 -86.47 -29.01
C ARG A 758 -11.38 -86.38 -27.87
N VAL A 759 -11.74 -85.72 -26.76
CA VAL A 759 -10.92 -85.71 -25.53
C VAL A 759 -10.74 -87.13 -25.01
N LEU A 760 -11.84 -87.89 -24.89
CA LEU A 760 -11.82 -89.26 -24.39
C LEU A 760 -11.05 -90.18 -25.35
N GLU A 761 -11.26 -90.09 -26.65
CA GLU A 761 -10.53 -90.83 -27.69
C GLU A 761 -9.02 -90.62 -27.56
N ASN A 762 -8.55 -89.39 -27.36
CA ASN A 762 -7.13 -89.09 -27.17
C ASN A 762 -6.57 -89.74 -25.89
N VAL A 763 -7.34 -89.73 -24.80
CA VAL A 763 -6.90 -90.26 -23.51
C VAL A 763 -6.93 -91.79 -23.49
N PHE A 764 -8.03 -92.43 -23.93
CA PHE A 764 -8.14 -93.88 -24.09
C PHE A 764 -7.19 -94.44 -25.17
N GLY A 765 -6.99 -93.68 -26.25
CA GLY A 765 -6.00 -93.95 -27.28
C GLY A 765 -4.56 -93.97 -26.74
N ASN A 766 -4.22 -93.08 -25.79
CA ASN A 766 -2.92 -93.14 -25.13
C ASN A 766 -2.79 -94.38 -24.24
N VAL A 767 -3.83 -94.74 -23.49
CA VAL A 767 -3.78 -95.94 -22.64
C VAL A 767 -3.61 -97.21 -23.48
N SER A 768 -4.36 -97.36 -24.58
CA SER A 768 -4.25 -98.54 -25.44
C SER A 768 -2.87 -98.68 -26.08
N LYS A 769 -2.18 -97.58 -26.37
CA LYS A 769 -0.84 -97.60 -26.98
C LYS A 769 0.30 -97.80 -25.98
N TYR A 770 0.21 -97.21 -24.80
CA TYR A 770 1.35 -97.10 -23.89
C TYR A 770 1.21 -97.92 -22.60
N ALA A 771 0.04 -98.49 -22.30
CA ALA A 771 -0.10 -99.38 -21.15
C ALA A 771 0.76 -100.64 -21.29
N MET A 772 1.24 -101.13 -20.14
CA MET A 772 1.93 -102.41 -20.01
C MET A 772 0.95 -103.54 -20.29
N GLU A 773 1.30 -104.44 -21.21
CA GLU A 773 0.45 -105.58 -21.58
C GLU A 773 0.18 -106.50 -20.38
N ASN A 774 -0.96 -107.18 -20.39
CA ASN A 774 -1.41 -108.06 -19.29
C ASN A 774 -1.67 -107.33 -17.95
N THR A 775 -1.89 -106.02 -17.97
CA THR A 775 -2.22 -105.23 -16.77
C THR A 775 -3.67 -104.75 -16.77
N ARG A 776 -4.06 -104.02 -15.71
CA ARG A 776 -5.40 -103.47 -15.55
C ARG A 776 -5.43 -101.98 -15.91
N VAL A 777 -6.53 -101.57 -16.54
CA VAL A 777 -6.86 -100.16 -16.78
C VAL A 777 -8.05 -99.80 -15.90
N TYR A 778 -7.91 -98.80 -15.04
CA TYR A 778 -8.98 -98.37 -14.14
C TYR A 778 -9.68 -97.14 -14.71
N VAL A 779 -10.99 -97.24 -14.90
CA VAL A 779 -11.87 -96.16 -15.34
C VAL A 779 -12.84 -95.86 -14.20
N ASP A 780 -12.66 -94.74 -13.51
CA ASP A 780 -13.53 -94.32 -12.40
C ASP A 780 -14.28 -93.03 -12.79
N VAL A 781 -15.62 -93.02 -12.78
CA VAL A 781 -16.41 -91.77 -12.82
C VAL A 781 -17.02 -91.54 -11.45
N LYS A 782 -16.57 -90.48 -10.78
CA LYS A 782 -17.02 -90.10 -9.45
C LYS A 782 -17.84 -88.84 -9.46
N VAL A 783 -18.91 -88.83 -8.68
CA VAL A 783 -19.78 -87.67 -8.52
C VAL A 783 -19.49 -87.03 -7.16
N ASP A 784 -18.77 -85.91 -7.16
CA ASP A 784 -18.45 -85.11 -5.97
C ASP A 784 -19.09 -83.72 -6.13
N ARG A 785 -20.39 -83.64 -5.82
CA ARG A 785 -21.23 -82.47 -6.11
C ARG A 785 -20.59 -81.20 -5.55
N PRO A 786 -20.43 -80.13 -6.36
CA PRO A 786 -21.13 -79.88 -7.62
C PRO A 786 -20.46 -80.41 -8.90
N ASN A 787 -19.44 -81.27 -8.81
CA ASN A 787 -18.64 -81.71 -9.96
C ASN A 787 -18.76 -83.22 -10.23
N VAL A 788 -18.53 -83.62 -11.47
CA VAL A 788 -18.30 -85.01 -11.87
C VAL A 788 -16.86 -85.13 -12.39
N GLN A 789 -16.19 -86.21 -12.01
CA GLN A 789 -14.78 -86.44 -12.31
C GLN A 789 -14.59 -87.83 -12.94
N LEU A 790 -14.00 -87.87 -14.13
CA LEU A 790 -13.44 -89.09 -14.73
C LEU A 790 -11.97 -89.20 -14.35
N SER A 791 -11.56 -90.37 -13.86
CA SER A 791 -10.18 -90.74 -13.59
C SER A 791 -9.82 -92.00 -14.38
N LEU A 792 -8.91 -91.87 -15.35
CA LEU A 792 -8.35 -93.01 -16.10
C LEU A 792 -6.92 -93.30 -15.63
N LYS A 793 -6.65 -94.54 -15.22
CA LYS A 793 -5.34 -94.96 -14.70
C LYS A 793 -4.81 -96.22 -15.40
N ASN A 794 -3.53 -96.24 -15.72
CA ASN A 794 -2.82 -97.44 -16.17
C ASN A 794 -1.36 -97.44 -15.69
N ILE A 795 -0.74 -98.62 -15.75
CA ILE A 795 0.72 -98.75 -15.64
C ILE A 795 1.30 -98.66 -17.06
N SER A 796 2.28 -97.78 -17.25
CA SER A 796 2.99 -97.60 -18.52
C SER A 796 3.93 -98.78 -18.79
N ALA A 797 4.10 -99.18 -20.05
CA ALA A 797 5.06 -100.21 -20.45
C ALA A 797 6.52 -99.74 -20.31
N GLN A 798 6.74 -98.42 -20.25
CA GLN A 798 8.06 -97.80 -20.13
C GLN A 798 8.07 -96.74 -19.01
N PRO A 799 9.21 -96.54 -18.33
CA PRO A 799 9.35 -95.51 -17.30
C PRO A 799 9.01 -94.11 -17.79
N LEU A 800 8.17 -93.40 -17.03
CA LEU A 800 7.77 -92.03 -17.33
C LEU A 800 8.78 -91.05 -16.73
N ASN A 801 9.87 -90.80 -17.46
CA ASN A 801 10.96 -89.88 -17.05
C ASN A 801 10.73 -88.41 -17.44
N ILE A 802 9.46 -88.00 -17.65
CA ILE A 802 9.07 -86.65 -18.05
C ILE A 802 8.02 -86.14 -17.07
N SER A 803 8.03 -84.84 -16.77
CA SER A 803 7.03 -84.23 -15.89
C SER A 803 5.63 -84.25 -16.51
N ALA A 804 4.59 -84.18 -15.66
CA ALA A 804 3.21 -84.13 -16.13
C ALA A 804 2.94 -82.88 -16.99
N ASP A 805 3.52 -81.73 -16.63
CA ASP A 805 3.36 -80.49 -17.39
C ASP A 805 3.96 -80.62 -18.79
N GLU A 806 5.19 -81.16 -18.87
CA GLU A 806 5.92 -81.34 -20.12
C GLU A 806 5.26 -82.38 -21.04
N LEU A 807 4.67 -83.47 -20.52
CA LEU A 807 3.88 -84.42 -21.33
C LEU A 807 2.57 -83.82 -21.88
N THR A 808 2.08 -82.72 -21.30
CA THR A 808 0.91 -82.00 -21.84
C THR A 808 1.27 -80.88 -22.82
N GLU A 809 2.56 -80.62 -23.05
CA GLU A 809 3.03 -79.68 -24.07
C GLU A 809 2.95 -80.25 -25.49
N ARG A 810 2.93 -79.35 -26.48
CA ARG A 810 2.75 -79.70 -27.89
C ARG A 810 4.01 -80.33 -28.46
N PHE A 811 3.85 -81.38 -29.25
CA PHE A 811 4.93 -82.11 -29.92
C PHE A 811 5.92 -82.81 -28.98
N ILE A 812 5.68 -82.79 -27.67
CA ILE A 812 6.50 -83.50 -26.71
C ILE A 812 6.10 -84.98 -26.67
N ARG A 813 7.13 -85.83 -26.59
CA ARG A 813 7.02 -87.28 -26.38
C ARG A 813 8.11 -87.71 -25.41
N GLY A 814 7.84 -88.77 -24.65
CA GLY A 814 8.86 -89.54 -23.93
C GLY A 814 10.11 -89.79 -24.79
N ASP A 815 11.32 -89.60 -24.25
CA ASP A 815 12.57 -89.87 -24.97
C ASP A 815 12.63 -91.30 -25.53
N VAL A 816 11.98 -92.26 -24.87
CA VAL A 816 11.93 -93.68 -25.25
C VAL A 816 10.79 -94.00 -26.24
N SER A 817 9.77 -93.14 -26.37
CA SER A 817 8.60 -93.32 -27.26
C SER A 817 8.74 -92.63 -28.63
N ARG A 818 9.96 -92.23 -29.02
CA ARG A 818 10.21 -91.61 -30.35
C ARG A 818 9.99 -92.55 -31.54
N ASN A 819 10.08 -93.87 -31.33
CA ASN A 819 9.89 -94.88 -32.38
C ASN A 819 8.44 -95.39 -32.52
N THR A 820 7.50 -94.95 -31.67
CA THR A 820 6.08 -95.37 -31.73
C THR A 820 5.21 -94.38 -32.52
N GLU A 821 4.00 -94.82 -32.88
CA GLU A 821 3.05 -94.01 -33.65
C GLU A 821 2.28 -93.02 -32.75
N GLY A 822 2.37 -91.73 -33.08
CA GLY A 822 1.62 -90.65 -32.42
C GLY A 822 2.03 -89.29 -32.97
N SER A 823 1.24 -88.25 -32.68
CA SER A 823 1.52 -86.85 -33.04
C SER A 823 2.28 -86.10 -31.95
N GLY A 824 2.07 -86.47 -30.68
CA GLY A 824 2.50 -85.66 -29.54
C GLY A 824 1.58 -84.44 -29.31
N LEU A 825 0.40 -84.43 -29.94
CA LEU A 825 -0.59 -83.36 -29.80
C LEU A 825 -1.83 -83.80 -29.01
N GLY A 826 -2.12 -85.11 -28.95
CA GLY A 826 -3.38 -85.62 -28.38
C GLY A 826 -3.67 -85.17 -26.93
N LEU A 827 -2.69 -85.22 -26.02
CA LEU A 827 -2.89 -84.74 -24.64
C LEU A 827 -3.05 -83.21 -24.56
N SER A 828 -2.30 -82.47 -25.36
CA SER A 828 -2.43 -81.01 -25.43
C SER A 828 -3.79 -80.57 -25.99
N ILE A 829 -4.29 -81.26 -27.02
CA ILE A 829 -5.64 -81.05 -27.59
C ILE A 829 -6.70 -81.40 -26.54
N ALA A 830 -6.55 -82.53 -25.85
CA ALA A 830 -7.48 -82.94 -24.80
C ALA A 830 -7.56 -81.89 -23.67
N LYS A 831 -6.41 -81.38 -23.20
CA LYS A 831 -6.32 -80.32 -22.21
C LYS A 831 -7.00 -79.03 -22.68
N ASP A 832 -6.64 -78.54 -23.88
CA ASP A 832 -7.18 -77.31 -24.44
C ASP A 832 -8.72 -77.42 -24.65
N LEU A 833 -9.22 -78.55 -25.17
CA LEU A 833 -10.65 -78.76 -25.39
C LEU A 833 -11.45 -78.87 -24.09
N VAL A 834 -10.91 -79.48 -23.04
CA VAL A 834 -11.57 -79.53 -21.71
C VAL A 834 -11.64 -78.13 -21.12
N GLN A 835 -10.55 -77.37 -21.19
CA GLN A 835 -10.49 -76.00 -20.67
C GLN A 835 -11.43 -75.05 -21.42
N LEU A 836 -11.50 -75.16 -22.76
CA LEU A 836 -12.44 -74.38 -23.58
C LEU A 836 -13.92 -74.65 -23.24
N GLN A 837 -14.23 -75.86 -22.76
CA GLN A 837 -15.57 -76.25 -22.32
C GLN A 837 -15.82 -75.95 -20.83
N GLY A 838 -14.89 -75.28 -20.14
CA GLY A 838 -15.01 -74.90 -18.73
C GLY A 838 -14.74 -76.03 -17.73
N GLY A 839 -14.15 -77.15 -18.17
CA GLY A 839 -13.69 -78.24 -17.30
C GLY A 839 -12.23 -78.11 -16.89
N GLU A 840 -11.78 -78.98 -15.98
CA GLU A 840 -10.39 -79.08 -15.53
C GLU A 840 -9.75 -80.40 -16.01
N PHE A 841 -8.57 -80.30 -16.62
CA PHE A 841 -7.78 -81.46 -17.05
C PHE A 841 -6.49 -81.53 -16.22
N ARG A 842 -6.26 -82.65 -15.54
CA ARG A 842 -5.06 -82.89 -14.72
C ARG A 842 -4.38 -84.19 -15.13
N LEU A 843 -3.05 -84.13 -15.21
CA LEU A 843 -2.21 -85.31 -15.42
C LEU A 843 -1.35 -85.54 -14.17
N TYR A 844 -1.34 -86.76 -13.67
CA TYR A 844 -0.51 -87.19 -12.56
C TYR A 844 0.35 -88.38 -13.00
N LEU A 845 1.65 -88.29 -12.72
CA LEU A 845 2.64 -89.32 -13.04
C LEU A 845 3.38 -89.68 -11.75
N ASP A 846 3.57 -90.97 -11.50
CA ASP A 846 4.33 -91.47 -10.35
C ASP A 846 5.00 -92.80 -10.70
N GLY A 847 6.30 -92.76 -11.00
CA GLY A 847 7.02 -93.89 -11.58
C GLY A 847 6.41 -94.31 -12.91
N ASP A 848 5.82 -95.51 -12.95
CA ASP A 848 5.15 -96.05 -14.14
C ASP A 848 3.63 -95.76 -14.16
N LEU A 849 3.09 -95.14 -13.11
CA LEU A 849 1.67 -94.81 -13.02
C LEU A 849 1.34 -93.61 -13.90
N PHE A 850 0.45 -93.80 -14.87
CA PHE A 850 -0.18 -92.75 -15.64
C PHE A 850 -1.62 -92.57 -15.15
N LYS A 851 -1.98 -91.36 -14.72
CA LYS A 851 -3.35 -91.00 -14.32
C LYS A 851 -3.80 -89.69 -14.95
N VAL A 852 -4.87 -89.73 -15.72
CA VAL A 852 -5.57 -88.54 -16.23
C VAL A 852 -6.86 -88.34 -15.45
N THR A 853 -7.11 -87.11 -15.04
CA THR A 853 -8.33 -86.68 -14.38
C THR A 853 -9.00 -85.58 -15.19
N ILE A 854 -10.27 -85.77 -15.55
CA ILE A 854 -11.10 -84.79 -16.27
C ILE A 854 -12.30 -84.47 -15.37
N GLU A 855 -12.53 -83.18 -15.13
CA GLU A 855 -13.57 -82.72 -14.21
C GLU A 855 -14.47 -81.67 -14.87
N PHE A 856 -15.78 -81.84 -14.71
CA PHE A 856 -16.79 -80.89 -15.16
C PHE A 856 -17.78 -80.58 -14.04
N LYS A 857 -18.30 -79.36 -14.05
CA LYS A 857 -19.39 -78.98 -13.15
C LYS A 857 -20.69 -79.60 -13.64
N MET A 858 -21.40 -80.28 -12.74
CA MET A 858 -22.73 -80.83 -13.00
C MET A 858 -23.76 -79.70 -13.07
N LYS A 859 -24.81 -79.91 -13.87
CA LYS A 859 -25.92 -78.97 -13.99
C LYS A 859 -26.92 -79.09 -12.86
#